data_AF-A0A3C0LAH7-F1
#
_entry.id   AF-A0A3C0LAH7-F1
#
_cell.length_a   1.000
_cell.length_b   1.000
_cell.length_c   1.000
_cell.angle_alpha   90.00
_cell.angle_beta   90.00
_cell.angle_gamma   90.00
#
_symmetry.space_group_name_H-M   'P 1'
#
loop_
_entity.id
_entity.type
_entity.pdbx_description
1 polymer ?
#
loop_
_entity_poly.entity_id
_entity_poly.type
_entity_poly.pdbx_seq_one_letter_code
_entity_poly.pdbx_strand_id
1 'polypeptide(L)'
;MARIFLQNIIEESKRFGDLPANWNSFGLEKFSKTKKLWDYQQKAVKNAITILWKYFEDFSDYQEGERLEVNQERKRRFFKWYKDNGLEEKLDIKLDKRKRNIYNLLTEYYQQEDSKIPYENFTNRMCFWMATGSGKTLVIIKLIQILKELIERKEIPSYDILFLTHRDDLIEQLKKHVGEFNYANETKIDLRELKEYPEVKRQRNLFGITVFYYRSDNLNDEQKDKIVDFKNYDNDGKWYVFLDEAHKGDREDSKRQQIYSILSRNGFLFNSSATFIDSRDIVTCAYDFNLKKYINAGYGKHIGILKQEIRAFREKEDYSDEEKQKIVLKSLILLTYVKKFYGEITKINESLYHKPLLLTLVNSVSTENADLKLFFRELEKIGKGEIEEEVFKNALNELWAELKEEPEFIFEPDRKIKIDEKIIKDITKNDILYHIYNSKTSGEIEILRRLSNKKELAFKLKTSDKPFALIKIGDISGWLKDELVGYEIQERFKDESYFENLNKEDSEINILMGSRSFYEGWDSNRPNVINFINIGVGQEARKFVLQSVGRGVRIEPFKDKRKRLLELYNAQEIEENLFNQVKDRVLPMESLFIFGTNREALKTVLEKLELEGKGEGESQLSLFINKEVKEHKLLVPTYKEANYSLMKKRELTSFEINEQELKILKQYIEFIQDDRVFLMRYNSDPEKIKILKESINNPDRFKDSNKNFKNIDILIQRIFNYFSIKPQELKNLKEIDEEIKHYKNIKVYLEDINEIQNKIEKAKSYPNKKKKLEKELSKLSDEVRRNIEGLLIKEATETYSFDHKGITIKYVAHHYYIPLILSETNSTEEKISYIRHIIKTPSEVRFVEDLEDYLITGDNKFKEFDWWMFSKLDESLDEVYIPYYNPNENKISNFNPDFIFWLQKGNKYFIVFVDPKGTEHSGWADKLNGYKNIFEEKFKEINYNGFKVGVKLFFISRDASIVSQRFPEHSRYWFSDIGKMLKAII
;
A
#
# COMPACT_ATOMS: atom_id res chain seq x y z
N MET A 1 -3.30 1.52 22.65
CA MET A 1 -3.04 2.64 21.70
C MET A 1 -4.11 2.67 20.62
N ALA A 2 -4.30 3.80 19.91
CA ALA A 2 -5.33 3.89 18.86
C ALA A 2 -4.98 3.04 17.64
N ARG A 3 -5.94 2.28 17.10
CA ARG A 3 -5.70 1.37 15.96
C ARG A 3 -6.13 1.97 14.63
N ILE A 4 -5.51 1.54 13.53
CA ILE A 4 -6.04 1.82 12.19
C ILE A 4 -7.42 1.18 12.09
N PHE A 5 -8.45 2.00 11.87
CA PHE A 5 -9.83 1.54 11.96
C PHE A 5 -10.58 1.74 10.64
N LEU A 6 -10.55 2.93 10.05
CA LEU A 6 -11.27 3.23 8.82
C LEU A 6 -10.87 2.31 7.65
N GLN A 7 -9.57 2.13 7.38
CA GLN A 7 -9.11 1.19 6.35
C GLN A 7 -9.67 -0.22 6.57
N ASN A 8 -9.67 -0.67 7.82
CA ASN A 8 -10.12 -2.00 8.20
C ASN A 8 -11.62 -2.20 7.96
N ILE A 9 -12.43 -1.18 8.22
CA ILE A 9 -13.86 -1.22 7.90
C ILE A 9 -14.06 -1.28 6.38
N ILE A 10 -13.33 -0.46 5.62
CA ILE A 10 -13.49 -0.37 4.16
C ILE A 10 -13.13 -1.68 3.48
N GLU A 11 -12.02 -2.30 3.89
CA GLU A 11 -11.56 -3.59 3.36
C GLU A 11 -12.57 -4.73 3.61
N GLU A 12 -13.43 -4.61 4.62
CA GLU A 12 -14.54 -5.53 4.91
C GLU A 12 -15.91 -5.06 4.39
N SER A 13 -15.97 -3.89 3.74
CA SER A 13 -17.20 -3.29 3.23
C SER A 13 -17.39 -3.55 1.73
N LYS A 14 -18.35 -2.84 1.12
CA LYS A 14 -18.60 -2.89 -0.32
C LYS A 14 -17.32 -2.51 -1.09
N ARG A 15 -16.90 -3.35 -2.03
CA ARG A 15 -15.67 -3.14 -2.79
C ARG A 15 -15.81 -1.92 -3.69
N PHE A 16 -14.68 -1.28 -3.99
CA PHE A 16 -14.61 -0.25 -5.03
C PHE A 16 -15.27 -0.71 -6.34
N GLY A 17 -15.09 -1.99 -6.69
CA GLY A 17 -15.66 -2.55 -7.89
C GLY A 17 -17.19 -2.68 -7.90
N ASP A 18 -17.79 -2.77 -6.73
CA ASP A 18 -19.23 -2.90 -6.57
C ASP A 18 -19.94 -1.54 -6.45
N LEU A 19 -19.17 -0.44 -6.43
CA LEU A 19 -19.74 0.91 -6.43
C LEU A 19 -20.51 1.17 -7.72
N PRO A 20 -21.47 2.13 -7.70
CA PRO A 20 -22.14 2.55 -8.91
C PRO A 20 -21.17 3.08 -9.97
N ALA A 21 -21.63 3.10 -11.22
CA ALA A 21 -20.85 3.53 -12.37
C ALA A 21 -20.20 4.90 -12.20
N ASN A 22 -20.92 5.83 -11.58
CA ASN A 22 -20.47 7.20 -11.39
C ASN A 22 -19.31 7.30 -10.38
N TRP A 23 -19.09 6.25 -9.59
CA TRP A 23 -18.06 6.16 -8.56
C TRP A 23 -16.93 5.18 -8.87
N ASN A 24 -17.04 4.34 -9.91
CA ASN A 24 -15.97 3.38 -10.24
C ASN A 24 -15.40 3.47 -11.66
N SER A 25 -15.89 4.39 -12.49
CA SER A 25 -15.48 4.58 -13.88
C SER A 25 -14.23 5.46 -14.09
N PHE A 26 -13.43 5.68 -13.05
CA PHE A 26 -12.26 6.55 -13.12
C PHE A 26 -11.03 5.85 -13.71
N GLY A 27 -10.30 6.53 -14.60
CA GLY A 27 -9.00 6.05 -15.10
C GLY A 27 -7.90 6.26 -14.07
N LEU A 28 -7.68 5.30 -13.16
CA LEU A 28 -6.80 5.48 -12.00
C LEU A 28 -5.28 5.43 -12.30
N GLU A 29 -4.86 4.60 -13.26
CA GLU A 29 -3.44 4.35 -13.54
C GLU A 29 -2.73 5.53 -14.21
N LYS A 30 -3.37 6.16 -15.22
CA LYS A 30 -2.76 7.24 -16.00
C LYS A 30 -2.67 8.53 -15.17
N PHE A 31 -1.46 9.10 -15.10
CA PHE A 31 -1.22 10.40 -14.48
C PHE A 31 -0.69 11.44 -15.46
N SER A 32 0.40 11.13 -16.17
CA SER A 32 0.96 11.96 -17.23
C SER A 32 1.40 11.12 -18.43
N LYS A 33 2.05 11.71 -19.44
CA LYS A 33 2.62 10.95 -20.57
C LYS A 33 3.70 9.96 -20.12
N THR A 34 4.40 10.26 -19.03
CA THR A 34 5.55 9.47 -18.53
C THR A 34 5.30 8.80 -17.19
N LYS A 35 4.29 9.23 -16.42
CA LYS A 35 4.02 8.72 -15.07
C LYS A 35 2.70 7.97 -15.00
N LYS A 36 2.74 6.85 -14.28
CA LYS A 36 1.60 6.03 -13.89
C LYS A 36 1.53 5.92 -12.38
N LEU A 37 0.33 5.78 -11.83
CA LEU A 37 0.15 5.45 -10.43
C LEU A 37 0.46 3.96 -10.20
N TRP A 38 1.29 3.70 -9.19
CA TRP A 38 1.59 2.35 -8.73
C TRP A 38 0.37 1.69 -8.07
N ASP A 39 0.35 0.36 -7.98
CA ASP A 39 -0.79 -0.39 -7.43
C ASP A 39 -1.21 0.09 -6.03
N TYR A 40 -0.25 0.39 -5.15
CA TYR A 40 -0.53 0.91 -3.81
C TYR A 40 -1.12 2.33 -3.84
N GLN A 41 -0.73 3.16 -4.80
CA GLN A 41 -1.29 4.51 -4.99
C GLN A 41 -2.72 4.40 -5.53
N GLN A 42 -2.96 3.50 -6.48
CA GLN A 42 -4.30 3.20 -6.96
C GLN A 42 -5.19 2.64 -5.84
N LYS A 43 -4.66 1.77 -4.96
CA LYS A 43 -5.39 1.27 -3.78
C LYS A 43 -5.76 2.41 -2.81
N ALA A 44 -4.83 3.34 -2.54
CA ALA A 44 -5.11 4.53 -1.73
C ALA A 44 -6.28 5.36 -2.33
N VAL A 45 -6.24 5.61 -3.64
CA VAL A 45 -7.30 6.35 -4.35
C VAL A 45 -8.63 5.58 -4.32
N LYS A 46 -8.64 4.27 -4.55
CA LYS A 46 -9.85 3.43 -4.46
C LYS A 46 -10.50 3.52 -3.08
N ASN A 47 -9.71 3.40 -2.02
CA ASN A 47 -10.21 3.53 -0.64
C ASN A 47 -10.83 4.91 -0.40
N ALA A 48 -10.19 5.98 -0.88
CA ALA A 48 -10.72 7.33 -0.77
C ALA A 48 -12.07 7.49 -1.48
N ILE A 49 -12.19 6.96 -2.70
CA ILE A 49 -13.45 7.02 -3.46
C ILE A 49 -14.56 6.24 -2.74
N THR A 50 -14.26 5.04 -2.22
CA THR A 50 -15.23 4.26 -1.45
C THR A 50 -15.70 5.01 -0.21
N ILE A 51 -14.81 5.73 0.49
CA ILE A 51 -15.19 6.55 1.65
C ILE A 51 -16.09 7.72 1.22
N LEU A 52 -15.72 8.43 0.15
CA LEU A 52 -16.51 9.54 -0.36
C LEU A 52 -17.89 9.08 -0.81
N TRP A 53 -17.99 7.92 -1.48
CA TRP A 53 -19.25 7.30 -1.83
C TRP A 53 -20.06 6.93 -0.60
N LYS A 54 -19.43 6.32 0.42
CA LYS A 54 -20.10 6.02 1.68
C LYS A 54 -20.69 7.29 2.31
N TYR A 55 -19.89 8.35 2.36
CA TYR A 55 -20.29 9.63 2.95
C TYR A 55 -21.40 10.33 2.16
N PHE A 56 -21.18 10.61 0.88
CA PHE A 56 -22.04 11.46 0.05
C PHE A 56 -23.18 10.72 -0.64
N GLU A 57 -23.13 9.40 -0.79
CA GLU A 57 -24.18 8.63 -1.48
C GLU A 57 -24.88 7.61 -0.56
N ASP A 58 -24.13 6.69 0.05
CA ASP A 58 -24.71 5.55 0.80
C ASP A 58 -25.46 5.97 2.06
N PHE A 59 -24.87 6.85 2.89
CA PHE A 59 -25.55 7.30 4.11
C PHE A 59 -26.69 8.26 3.81
N SER A 60 -26.56 9.11 2.80
CA SER A 60 -27.61 10.00 2.32
C SER A 60 -27.21 10.55 0.97
N ASP A 61 -27.92 10.14 -0.09
CA ASP A 61 -27.65 10.55 -1.47
C ASP A 61 -27.63 12.08 -1.60
N TYR A 62 -26.54 12.60 -2.16
CA TYR A 62 -26.34 14.03 -2.35
C TYR A 62 -27.34 14.60 -3.35
N GLN A 63 -27.97 15.71 -2.97
CA GLN A 63 -28.83 16.47 -3.88
C GLN A 63 -28.30 17.90 -4.03
N GLU A 64 -28.29 18.39 -5.27
CA GLU A 64 -27.83 19.75 -5.57
C GLU A 64 -28.68 20.78 -4.81
N GLY A 65 -28.04 21.65 -4.04
CA GLY A 65 -28.72 22.65 -3.22
C GLY A 65 -29.37 22.13 -1.93
N GLU A 66 -29.04 20.91 -1.48
CA GLU A 66 -29.47 20.39 -0.18
C GLU A 66 -29.06 21.30 1.00
N ARG A 67 -29.82 21.23 2.09
CA ARG A 67 -29.56 22.03 3.29
C ARG A 67 -28.42 21.44 4.12
N LEU A 68 -27.74 22.30 4.91
CA LEU A 68 -26.59 21.90 5.72
C LEU A 68 -26.92 20.84 6.79
N GLU A 69 -28.17 20.72 7.22
CA GLU A 69 -28.61 19.70 8.17
C GLU A 69 -28.47 18.27 7.61
N VAL A 70 -28.55 18.10 6.28
CA VAL A 70 -28.31 16.79 5.62
C VAL A 70 -26.86 16.35 5.83
N ASN A 71 -25.91 17.30 5.79
CA ASN A 71 -24.50 17.01 6.06
C ASN A 71 -24.26 16.63 7.53
N GLN A 72 -24.96 17.26 8.47
CA GLN A 72 -24.93 16.85 9.88
C GLN A 72 -25.42 15.41 10.06
N GLU A 73 -26.50 15.02 9.37
CA GLU A 73 -26.99 13.64 9.38
C GLU A 73 -25.96 12.66 8.80
N ARG A 74 -25.27 13.02 7.71
CA ARG A 74 -24.17 12.21 7.17
C ARG A 74 -23.06 12.00 8.18
N LYS A 75 -22.63 13.05 8.90
CA LYS A 75 -21.62 12.92 9.97
C LYS A 75 -22.07 11.98 11.07
N ARG A 76 -23.33 12.09 11.51
CA ARG A 76 -23.91 11.22 12.54
C ARG A 76 -23.92 9.75 12.11
N ARG A 77 -24.39 9.47 10.88
CA ARG A 77 -24.39 8.11 10.30
C ARG A 77 -22.98 7.57 10.09
N PHE A 78 -22.06 8.42 9.64
CA PHE A 78 -20.67 8.04 9.46
C PHE A 78 -20.03 7.69 10.80
N PHE A 79 -20.24 8.49 11.85
CA PHE A 79 -19.73 8.14 13.18
C PHE A 79 -20.38 6.88 13.75
N LYS A 80 -21.68 6.70 13.55
CA LYS A 80 -22.39 5.47 13.92
C LYS A 80 -21.78 4.26 13.22
N TRP A 81 -21.46 4.36 11.94
CA TRP A 81 -20.78 3.29 11.21
C TRP A 81 -19.43 2.90 11.84
N TYR A 82 -18.68 3.84 12.41
CA TYR A 82 -17.49 3.49 13.18
C TYR A 82 -17.85 2.73 14.46
N LYS A 83 -18.84 3.20 15.23
CA LYS A 83 -19.29 2.54 16.47
C LYS A 83 -19.81 1.12 16.20
N ASP A 84 -20.62 0.94 15.17
CA ASP A 84 -21.19 -0.35 14.77
C ASP A 84 -20.11 -1.36 14.36
N ASN A 85 -18.90 -0.90 13.99
CA ASN A 85 -17.74 -1.76 13.71
C ASN A 85 -16.79 -1.92 14.91
N GLY A 86 -17.19 -1.47 16.11
CA GLY A 86 -16.44 -1.65 17.35
C GLY A 86 -15.41 -0.57 17.68
N LEU A 87 -15.70 0.70 17.35
CA LEU A 87 -14.86 1.82 17.80
C LEU A 87 -15.09 2.09 19.31
N GLU A 88 -14.06 1.85 20.12
CA GLU A 88 -14.09 2.07 21.57
C GLU A 88 -13.29 3.32 22.01
N GLU A 89 -12.41 3.84 21.14
CA GLU A 89 -11.61 5.00 21.48
C GLU A 89 -12.47 6.26 21.74
N LYS A 90 -12.17 6.97 22.84
CA LYS A 90 -12.78 8.27 23.16
C LYS A 90 -12.11 9.37 22.35
N LEU A 91 -12.70 9.72 21.20
CA LEU A 91 -12.14 10.69 20.24
C LEU A 91 -12.61 12.14 20.46
N ASP A 92 -13.54 12.38 21.39
CA ASP A 92 -14.08 13.72 21.65
C ASP A 92 -12.99 14.71 22.09
N ILE A 93 -13.10 15.95 21.62
CA ILE A 93 -12.14 16.99 21.97
C ILE A 93 -12.50 17.56 23.34
N LYS A 94 -11.65 17.30 24.34
CA LYS A 94 -11.79 17.91 25.67
C LYS A 94 -11.48 19.41 25.61
N LEU A 95 -12.39 20.23 26.10
CA LEU A 95 -12.20 21.67 26.20
C LEU A 95 -11.48 22.03 27.51
N ASP A 96 -10.20 22.39 27.43
CA ASP A 96 -9.44 22.88 28.59
C ASP A 96 -9.55 24.41 28.69
N LYS A 97 -10.26 24.92 29.70
CA LYS A 97 -10.43 26.36 29.97
C LYS A 97 -9.09 27.08 30.22
N ARG A 98 -8.00 26.36 30.51
CA ARG A 98 -6.63 26.92 30.62
C ARG A 98 -6.03 27.26 29.26
N LYS A 99 -6.47 26.61 28.17
CA LYS A 99 -6.11 26.92 26.78
C LYS A 99 -7.18 27.80 26.12
N ARG A 100 -7.36 29.02 26.66
CA ARG A 100 -8.44 29.96 26.26
C ARG A 100 -8.55 30.17 24.74
N ASN A 101 -7.44 30.25 24.02
CA ASN A 101 -7.45 30.50 22.57
C ASN A 101 -8.10 29.35 21.78
N ILE A 102 -7.76 28.09 22.09
CA ILE A 102 -8.35 26.91 21.44
C ILE A 102 -9.80 26.72 21.88
N TYR A 103 -10.09 26.98 23.17
CA TYR A 103 -11.44 26.95 23.71
C TYR A 103 -12.35 27.90 22.93
N ASN A 104 -12.00 29.18 22.88
CA ASN A 104 -12.80 30.22 22.22
C ASN A 104 -12.98 29.92 20.73
N LEU A 105 -11.90 29.53 20.04
CA LEU A 105 -11.91 29.18 18.63
C LEU A 105 -12.89 28.04 18.34
N LEU A 106 -12.86 26.95 19.11
CA LEU A 106 -13.73 25.81 18.84
C LEU A 106 -15.21 26.09 19.20
N THR A 107 -15.48 26.81 20.29
CA THR A 107 -16.85 27.14 20.72
C THR A 107 -17.55 28.14 19.80
N GLU A 108 -16.80 28.86 18.95
CA GLU A 108 -17.37 29.74 17.91
C GLU A 108 -18.02 28.94 16.77
N TYR A 109 -17.55 27.71 16.49
CA TYR A 109 -17.97 26.92 15.32
C TYR A 109 -18.69 25.61 15.66
N TYR A 110 -18.53 25.09 16.88
CA TYR A 110 -19.09 23.80 17.29
C TYR A 110 -19.89 23.92 18.59
N GLN A 111 -20.95 23.13 18.69
CA GLN A 111 -21.70 23.00 19.94
C GLN A 111 -20.93 22.11 20.93
N GLN A 112 -20.98 22.49 22.20
CA GLN A 112 -20.34 21.75 23.29
C GLN A 112 -21.35 20.88 24.04
N GLU A 113 -20.92 19.68 24.43
CA GLU A 113 -21.65 18.73 25.27
C GLU A 113 -20.71 18.28 26.40
N ASP A 114 -21.14 18.41 27.66
CA ASP A 114 -20.36 17.99 28.84
C ASP A 114 -18.90 18.45 28.87
N SER A 115 -18.65 19.72 28.52
CA SER A 115 -17.30 20.33 28.41
C SER A 115 -16.39 19.65 27.37
N LYS A 116 -16.98 19.06 26.33
CA LYS A 116 -16.28 18.47 25.18
C LYS A 116 -16.98 18.86 23.89
N ILE A 117 -16.32 18.63 22.77
CA ILE A 117 -16.96 18.66 21.46
C ILE A 117 -17.03 17.21 20.95
N PRO A 118 -18.24 16.71 20.65
CA PRO A 118 -18.44 15.38 20.10
C PRO A 118 -17.62 15.16 18.83
N TYR A 119 -16.95 14.01 18.74
CA TYR A 119 -16.09 13.70 17.60
C TYR A 119 -16.85 13.62 16.26
N GLU A 120 -18.16 13.37 16.29
CA GLU A 120 -19.00 13.33 15.08
C GLU A 120 -18.80 14.56 14.18
N ASN A 121 -18.56 15.73 14.77
CA ASN A 121 -18.30 17.00 14.07
C ASN A 121 -17.04 16.97 13.20
N PHE A 122 -16.11 16.07 13.47
CA PHE A 122 -14.79 15.96 12.84
C PHE A 122 -14.65 14.70 11.97
N THR A 123 -15.72 13.93 11.79
CA THR A 123 -15.67 12.63 11.10
C THR A 123 -15.52 12.70 9.60
N ASN A 124 -15.84 13.83 8.96
CA ASN A 124 -15.69 14.06 7.52
C ASN A 124 -14.21 14.27 7.13
N ARG A 125 -13.39 13.29 7.48
CA ARG A 125 -11.96 13.25 7.20
C ARG A 125 -11.48 11.86 6.85
N MET A 126 -10.35 11.81 6.16
CA MET A 126 -9.60 10.58 5.94
C MET A 126 -8.09 10.84 5.92
N CYS A 127 -7.33 9.89 6.44
CA CYS A 127 -5.88 9.99 6.54
C CYS A 127 -5.16 8.99 5.62
N PHE A 128 -4.02 9.37 5.05
CA PHE A 128 -3.16 8.53 4.22
C PHE A 128 -1.78 8.44 4.88
N TRP A 129 -1.50 7.31 5.52
CA TRP A 129 -0.22 7.06 6.18
C TRP A 129 0.72 6.43 5.17
N MET A 130 1.55 7.23 4.51
CA MET A 130 2.38 6.75 3.40
C MET A 130 3.83 7.18 3.57
N ALA A 131 4.75 6.23 3.39
CA ALA A 131 6.19 6.45 3.51
C ALA A 131 6.68 7.68 2.72
N THR A 132 7.70 8.38 3.24
CA THR A 132 8.32 9.49 2.53
C THR A 132 8.86 9.00 1.18
N GLY A 133 8.59 9.72 0.09
CA GLY A 133 9.01 9.31 -1.25
C GLY A 133 8.10 8.31 -1.98
N SER A 134 7.04 7.80 -1.33
CA SER A 134 6.00 6.96 -1.95
C SER A 134 5.07 7.69 -2.93
N GLY A 135 5.27 8.99 -3.16
CA GLY A 135 4.50 9.76 -4.14
C GLY A 135 3.10 10.21 -3.68
N LYS A 136 2.95 10.59 -2.41
CA LYS A 136 1.70 11.17 -1.83
C LYS A 136 1.09 12.28 -2.70
N THR A 137 1.91 13.20 -3.20
CA THR A 137 1.44 14.30 -4.05
C THR A 137 0.77 13.83 -5.34
N LEU A 138 1.19 12.69 -5.92
CA LEU A 138 0.51 12.09 -7.09
C LEU A 138 -0.89 11.58 -6.73
N VAL A 139 -1.03 10.95 -5.55
CA VAL A 139 -2.33 10.53 -5.01
C VAL A 139 -3.25 11.73 -4.81
N ILE A 140 -2.74 12.82 -4.22
CA ILE A 140 -3.52 14.05 -3.99
C ILE A 140 -4.00 14.67 -5.30
N ILE A 141 -3.11 14.86 -6.28
CA ILE A 141 -3.49 15.42 -7.60
C ILE A 141 -4.51 14.52 -8.28
N LYS A 142 -4.36 13.19 -8.17
CA LYS A 142 -5.35 12.25 -8.72
C LYS A 142 -6.70 12.35 -8.03
N LEU A 143 -6.72 12.53 -6.72
CA LEU A 143 -7.97 12.76 -5.97
C LEU A 143 -8.62 14.09 -6.35
N ILE A 144 -7.85 15.16 -6.59
CA ILE A 144 -8.37 16.43 -7.09
C ILE A 144 -9.05 16.25 -8.45
N GLN A 145 -8.44 15.48 -9.37
CA GLN A 145 -9.08 15.12 -10.64
C GLN A 145 -10.41 14.40 -10.40
N ILE A 146 -10.43 13.40 -9.51
CA ILE A 146 -11.64 12.63 -9.22
C ILE A 146 -12.73 13.49 -8.58
N LEU A 147 -12.38 14.39 -7.66
CA LEU A 147 -13.33 15.34 -7.07
C LEU A 147 -13.94 16.24 -8.15
N LYS A 148 -13.14 16.74 -9.10
CA LYS A 148 -13.66 17.51 -10.25
C LYS A 148 -14.68 16.69 -11.04
N GLU A 149 -14.33 15.46 -11.38
CA GLU A 149 -15.24 14.58 -12.12
C GLU A 149 -16.52 14.26 -11.34
N LEU A 150 -16.44 14.01 -10.02
CA LEU A 150 -17.61 13.78 -9.17
C LEU A 150 -18.50 15.02 -9.05
N ILE A 151 -17.91 16.22 -8.97
CA ILE A 151 -18.64 17.51 -8.98
C ILE A 151 -19.38 17.68 -10.31
N GLU A 152 -18.72 17.43 -11.44
CA GLU A 152 -19.34 17.51 -12.77
C GLU A 152 -20.46 16.50 -12.96
N ARG A 153 -20.32 15.32 -12.34
CA ARG A 153 -21.36 14.27 -12.29
C ARG A 153 -22.47 14.59 -11.28
N LYS A 154 -22.33 15.65 -10.48
CA LYS A 154 -23.25 16.04 -9.40
C LYS A 154 -23.42 14.98 -8.32
N GLU A 155 -22.42 14.14 -8.09
CA GLU A 155 -22.44 13.12 -7.02
C GLU A 155 -21.91 13.67 -5.69
N ILE A 156 -21.20 14.81 -5.72
CA ILE A 156 -20.72 15.52 -4.53
C ILE A 156 -20.94 17.03 -4.66
N PRO A 157 -20.97 17.78 -3.54
CA PRO A 157 -21.09 19.24 -3.57
C PRO A 157 -19.96 19.94 -4.34
N SER A 158 -20.32 20.99 -5.08
CA SER A 158 -19.37 21.86 -5.78
C SER A 158 -18.64 22.84 -4.83
N TYR A 159 -17.85 22.29 -3.91
CA TYR A 159 -17.05 23.06 -2.95
C TYR A 159 -15.62 23.35 -3.45
N ASP A 160 -14.99 24.35 -2.85
CA ASP A 160 -13.64 24.77 -3.22
C ASP A 160 -12.57 23.83 -2.68
N ILE A 161 -11.43 23.77 -3.36
CA ILE A 161 -10.30 22.94 -2.97
C ILE A 161 -9.17 23.80 -2.41
N LEU A 162 -8.68 23.44 -1.22
CA LEU A 162 -7.55 24.07 -0.54
C LEU A 162 -6.44 23.04 -0.30
N PHE A 163 -5.24 23.28 -0.81
CA PHE A 163 -4.04 22.50 -0.56
C PHE A 163 -3.11 23.24 0.41
N LEU A 164 -2.79 22.61 1.54
CA LEU A 164 -1.89 23.17 2.55
C LEU A 164 -0.66 22.28 2.71
N THR A 165 0.50 22.93 2.73
CA THR A 165 1.78 22.29 3.04
C THR A 165 2.66 23.25 3.84
N HIS A 166 3.71 22.77 4.50
CA HIS A 166 4.49 23.57 5.45
C HIS A 166 5.71 24.28 4.83
N ARG A 167 6.06 24.00 3.56
CA ARG A 167 7.29 24.53 2.92
C ARG A 167 7.14 24.94 1.46
N ASP A 168 7.96 25.91 1.06
CA ASP A 168 7.94 26.48 -0.29
C ASP A 168 8.42 25.51 -1.37
N ASP A 169 9.41 24.66 -1.10
CA ASP A 169 9.88 23.65 -2.06
C ASP A 169 8.84 22.56 -2.35
N LEU A 170 7.98 22.24 -1.38
CA LEU A 170 6.84 21.34 -1.59
C LEU A 170 5.76 21.99 -2.46
N ILE A 171 5.58 23.32 -2.35
CA ILE A 171 4.70 24.09 -3.25
C ILE A 171 5.25 24.08 -4.68
N GLU A 172 6.56 24.30 -4.85
CA GLU A 172 7.18 24.21 -6.19
C GLU A 172 7.11 22.80 -6.78
N GLN A 173 7.26 21.76 -5.93
CA GLN A 173 7.02 20.37 -6.34
C GLN A 173 5.58 20.13 -6.79
N LEU A 174 4.59 20.65 -6.06
CA LEU A 174 3.18 20.60 -6.45
C LEU A 174 2.97 21.27 -7.81
N LYS A 175 3.49 22.50 -8.01
CA LYS A 175 3.39 23.22 -9.29
C LYS A 175 3.97 22.42 -10.45
N LYS A 176 5.13 21.78 -10.25
CA LYS A 176 5.76 20.91 -11.25
C LYS A 176 4.87 19.71 -11.60
N HIS A 177 4.35 18.99 -10.61
CA HIS A 177 3.48 17.84 -10.84
C HIS A 177 2.14 18.23 -11.49
N VAL A 178 1.58 19.38 -11.11
CA VAL A 178 0.38 19.94 -11.77
C VAL A 178 0.69 20.31 -13.22
N GLY A 179 1.85 20.90 -13.52
CA GLY A 179 2.26 21.18 -14.90
C GLY A 179 2.35 19.91 -15.76
N GLU A 180 2.96 18.85 -15.23
CA GLU A 180 3.04 17.53 -15.89
C GLU A 180 1.65 16.91 -16.10
N PHE A 181 0.78 17.01 -15.10
CA PHE A 181 -0.60 16.53 -15.16
C PHE A 181 -1.41 17.31 -16.22
N ASN A 182 -1.37 18.64 -16.16
CA ASN A 182 -2.07 19.53 -17.08
C ASN A 182 -1.62 19.33 -18.53
N TYR A 183 -0.37 18.99 -18.78
CA TYR A 183 0.09 18.73 -20.14
C TYR A 183 -0.52 17.46 -20.77
N ALA A 184 -0.88 16.47 -19.95
CA ALA A 184 -1.29 15.15 -20.42
C ALA A 184 -2.80 14.88 -20.33
N ASN A 185 -3.56 15.71 -19.62
CA ASN A 185 -4.98 15.50 -19.33
C ASN A 185 -5.82 16.69 -19.84
N GLU A 186 -7.08 16.44 -20.18
CA GLU A 186 -8.02 17.48 -20.63
C GLU A 186 -8.41 18.40 -19.47
N THR A 187 -8.80 17.80 -18.34
CA THR A 187 -9.04 18.51 -17.08
C THR A 187 -7.75 19.19 -16.63
N LYS A 188 -7.78 20.52 -16.51
CA LYS A 188 -6.66 21.32 -16.02
C LYS A 188 -6.89 21.69 -14.56
N ILE A 189 -5.83 21.69 -13.77
CA ILE A 189 -5.78 22.25 -12.42
C ILE A 189 -5.15 23.65 -12.52
N ASP A 190 -5.92 24.67 -12.13
CA ASP A 190 -5.45 26.05 -12.00
C ASP A 190 -5.04 26.29 -10.55
N LEU A 191 -3.73 26.44 -10.31
CA LEU A 191 -3.19 26.70 -8.98
C LEU A 191 -3.21 28.20 -8.69
N ARG A 192 -3.88 28.58 -7.62
CA ARG A 192 -3.97 29.98 -7.14
C ARG A 192 -3.48 30.09 -5.71
N GLU A 193 -2.77 31.15 -5.39
CA GLU A 193 -2.42 31.39 -3.99
C GLU A 193 -3.69 31.76 -3.21
N LEU A 194 -3.84 31.31 -1.96
CA LEU A 194 -5.05 31.58 -1.17
C LEU A 194 -5.39 33.08 -1.05
N LYS A 195 -4.38 33.95 -1.09
CA LYS A 195 -4.57 35.41 -1.07
C LYS A 195 -5.38 35.94 -2.26
N GLU A 196 -5.35 35.24 -3.40
CA GLU A 196 -6.11 35.59 -4.61
C GLU A 196 -7.59 35.20 -4.50
N TYR A 197 -8.02 34.48 -3.45
CA TYR A 197 -9.38 33.95 -3.32
C TYR A 197 -10.50 34.98 -3.57
N PRO A 198 -10.49 36.19 -2.97
CA PRO A 198 -11.56 37.17 -3.22
C PRO A 198 -11.59 37.70 -4.66
N GLU A 199 -10.45 37.71 -5.36
CA GLU A 199 -10.38 38.11 -6.76
C GLU A 199 -10.90 37.01 -7.67
N VAL A 200 -10.40 35.78 -7.49
CA VAL A 200 -10.80 34.61 -8.28
C VAL A 200 -12.30 34.35 -8.15
N LYS A 201 -12.89 34.53 -6.95
CA LYS A 201 -14.34 34.38 -6.75
C LYS A 201 -15.20 35.45 -7.41
N ARG A 202 -14.63 36.61 -7.74
CA ARG A 202 -15.31 37.63 -8.55
C ARG A 202 -15.26 37.32 -10.04
N GLN A 203 -14.33 36.48 -10.48
CA GLN A 203 -14.18 36.06 -11.86
C GLN A 203 -14.93 34.75 -12.11
N ARG A 204 -15.53 34.60 -13.29
CA ARG A 204 -16.07 33.30 -13.72
C ARG A 204 -14.94 32.48 -14.32
N ASN A 205 -14.49 31.46 -13.61
CA ASN A 205 -13.58 30.50 -14.21
C ASN A 205 -14.37 29.58 -15.15
N LEU A 206 -14.04 29.60 -16.44
CA LEU A 206 -14.78 28.88 -17.49
C LEU A 206 -14.26 27.45 -17.72
N PHE A 207 -13.01 27.15 -17.32
CA PHE A 207 -12.35 25.88 -17.64
C PHE A 207 -11.46 25.39 -16.48
N GLY A 208 -11.40 24.06 -16.30
CA GLY A 208 -10.56 23.41 -15.29
C GLY A 208 -11.13 23.42 -13.87
N ILE A 209 -10.28 23.07 -12.90
CA ILE A 209 -10.57 23.14 -11.47
C ILE A 209 -9.58 24.07 -10.79
N THR A 210 -10.08 25.06 -10.06
CA THR A 210 -9.24 25.95 -9.24
C THR A 210 -8.88 25.25 -7.94
N VAL A 211 -7.59 25.20 -7.63
CA VAL A 211 -7.05 24.71 -6.36
C VAL A 211 -6.28 25.84 -5.72
N PHE A 212 -6.76 26.29 -4.56
CA PHE A 212 -6.04 27.26 -3.75
C PHE A 212 -4.92 26.55 -3.01
N TYR A 213 -3.72 27.12 -2.99
CA TYR A 213 -2.62 26.60 -2.18
C TYR A 213 -2.09 27.66 -1.22
N TYR A 214 -1.61 27.22 -0.07
CA TYR A 214 -0.90 28.10 0.85
C TYR A 214 0.02 27.35 1.81
N ARG A 215 0.90 28.11 2.44
CA ARG A 215 1.72 27.63 3.54
C ARG A 215 0.89 27.44 4.80
N SER A 216 0.89 26.23 5.34
CA SER A 216 0.06 25.82 6.47
C SER A 216 0.44 26.54 7.77
N ASP A 217 1.71 26.94 7.91
CA ASP A 217 2.23 27.68 9.05
C ASP A 217 1.86 29.18 9.03
N ASN A 218 1.52 29.69 7.85
CA ASN A 218 1.08 31.06 7.65
C ASN A 218 -0.45 31.23 7.79
N LEU A 219 -1.20 30.19 8.14
CA LEU A 219 -2.64 30.29 8.37
C LEU A 219 -2.93 30.35 9.87
N ASN A 220 -3.53 31.45 10.36
CA ASN A 220 -3.82 31.66 11.78
C ASN A 220 -5.14 32.45 11.97
N ASP A 221 -5.50 32.78 13.21
CA ASP A 221 -6.65 33.64 13.58
C ASP A 221 -6.28 35.14 13.72
N GLU A 222 -5.10 35.52 13.22
CA GLU A 222 -4.59 36.89 13.20
C GLU A 222 -4.02 37.22 11.81
N GLN A 223 -4.21 38.45 11.35
CA GLN A 223 -3.64 38.95 10.11
C GLN A 223 -2.28 39.64 10.36
N LYS A 224 -1.22 39.21 9.64
CA LYS A 224 0.11 39.86 9.55
C LYS A 224 0.56 39.90 8.07
N ASP A 225 1.81 40.28 7.78
CA ASP A 225 2.30 40.37 6.38
C ASP A 225 2.23 39.03 5.63
N LYS A 226 2.84 38.00 6.22
CA LYS A 226 2.82 36.63 5.66
C LYS A 226 1.73 35.75 6.27
N ILE A 227 1.27 36.06 7.48
CA ILE A 227 0.22 35.28 8.15
C ILE A 227 -1.14 35.81 7.73
N VAL A 228 -2.02 34.94 7.27
CA VAL A 228 -3.39 35.30 6.86
C VAL A 228 -4.40 34.81 7.89
N ASP A 229 -5.39 35.65 8.18
CA ASP A 229 -6.52 35.27 9.03
C ASP A 229 -7.45 34.32 8.28
N PHE A 230 -7.57 33.08 8.77
CA PHE A 230 -8.40 32.05 8.14
C PHE A 230 -9.87 32.44 8.08
N LYS A 231 -10.36 33.33 8.96
CA LYS A 231 -11.76 33.78 8.97
C LYS A 231 -12.15 34.50 7.67
N ASN A 232 -11.19 35.15 7.01
CA ASN A 232 -11.40 35.78 5.70
C ASN A 232 -11.65 34.76 4.57
N TYR A 233 -11.30 33.49 4.80
CA TYR A 233 -11.39 32.41 3.83
C TYR A 233 -12.31 31.28 4.33
N ASP A 234 -13.14 31.53 5.34
CA ASP A 234 -13.95 30.51 6.01
C ASP A 234 -14.85 29.74 5.05
N ASN A 235 -15.45 30.43 4.05
CA ASN A 235 -16.32 29.86 3.02
C ASN A 235 -17.45 28.99 3.58
N ASP A 236 -18.03 29.35 4.73
CA ASP A 236 -18.99 28.54 5.50
C ASP A 236 -18.48 27.12 5.80
N GLY A 237 -17.17 26.90 5.79
CA GLY A 237 -16.59 25.58 5.96
C GLY A 237 -16.73 24.64 4.77
N LYS A 238 -17.10 25.16 3.59
CA LYS A 238 -17.33 24.41 2.35
C LYS A 238 -16.02 24.25 1.58
N TRP A 239 -15.05 23.59 2.22
CA TRP A 239 -13.75 23.27 1.62
C TRP A 239 -13.47 21.77 1.56
N TYR A 240 -12.96 21.31 0.43
CA TYR A 240 -12.14 20.11 0.33
C TYR A 240 -10.69 20.47 0.66
N VAL A 241 -10.25 20.14 1.87
CA VAL A 241 -8.92 20.53 2.36
C VAL A 241 -7.96 19.35 2.22
N PHE A 242 -6.88 19.52 1.48
CA PHE A 242 -5.76 18.58 1.38
C PHE A 242 -4.58 19.07 2.21
N LEU A 243 -4.10 18.23 3.12
CA LEU A 243 -2.91 18.47 3.92
C LEU A 243 -1.79 17.54 3.45
N ASP A 244 -0.67 18.09 3.00
CA ASP A 244 0.55 17.34 2.68
C ASP A 244 1.66 17.75 3.65
N GLU A 245 1.91 16.89 4.65
CA GLU A 245 2.86 17.16 5.73
C GLU A 245 2.55 18.47 6.50
N ALA A 246 1.28 18.90 6.54
CA ALA A 246 0.87 20.24 7.02
C ALA A 246 0.81 20.41 8.55
N HIS A 247 0.87 19.31 9.30
CA HIS A 247 0.87 19.30 10.78
C HIS A 247 2.29 19.43 11.37
N LYS A 248 3.28 19.86 10.58
CA LYS A 248 4.68 19.98 10.98
C LYS A 248 5.05 21.45 11.10
N GLY A 249 5.32 21.93 12.32
CA GLY A 249 6.11 23.15 12.43
C GLY A 249 6.08 23.97 13.72
N ASP A 250 5.28 23.70 14.75
CA ASP A 250 5.38 24.55 15.96
C ASP A 250 4.73 24.01 17.25
N ARG A 251 5.04 24.67 18.38
CA ARG A 251 4.35 24.46 19.67
C ARG A 251 2.82 24.67 19.60
N GLU A 252 2.33 25.32 18.54
CA GLU A 252 0.90 25.59 18.28
C GLU A 252 0.21 24.60 17.31
N ASP A 253 0.84 23.48 16.93
CA ASP A 253 0.30 22.51 15.96
C ASP A 253 -1.16 22.09 16.27
N SER A 254 -1.51 21.99 17.57
CA SER A 254 -2.88 21.66 18.01
C SER A 254 -3.93 22.69 17.57
N LYS A 255 -3.60 23.99 17.54
CA LYS A 255 -4.51 25.07 17.12
C LYS A 255 -4.73 25.05 15.61
N ARG A 256 -3.65 24.91 14.84
CA ARG A 256 -3.72 24.84 13.37
C ARG A 256 -4.55 23.66 12.88
N GLN A 257 -4.42 22.49 13.52
CA GLN A 257 -5.28 21.34 13.23
C GLN A 257 -6.78 21.65 13.45
N GLN A 258 -7.12 22.50 14.44
CA GLN A 258 -8.51 22.95 14.62
C GLN A 258 -8.95 23.88 13.49
N ILE A 259 -8.10 24.81 13.05
CA ILE A 259 -8.38 25.71 11.91
C ILE A 259 -8.71 24.91 10.66
N TYR A 260 -7.89 23.91 10.31
CA TYR A 260 -8.16 23.07 9.12
C TYR A 260 -9.48 22.32 9.24
N SER A 261 -9.81 21.85 10.45
CA SER A 261 -11.07 21.17 10.72
C SER A 261 -12.26 22.12 10.56
N ILE A 262 -12.15 23.37 11.06
CA ILE A 262 -13.16 24.43 10.90
C ILE A 262 -13.38 24.76 9.42
N LEU A 263 -12.32 24.94 8.63
CA LEU A 263 -12.42 25.20 7.19
C LEU A 263 -13.09 24.05 6.44
N SER A 264 -12.88 22.80 6.88
CA SER A 264 -13.51 21.63 6.27
C SER A 264 -14.85 21.23 6.87
N ARG A 265 -15.42 21.98 7.84
CA ARG A 265 -16.55 21.49 8.65
C ARG A 265 -17.80 21.12 7.85
N ASN A 266 -18.01 21.69 6.66
CA ASN A 266 -19.09 21.29 5.76
C ASN A 266 -18.61 20.59 4.49
N GLY A 267 -17.31 20.62 4.19
CA GLY A 267 -16.70 19.88 3.10
C GLY A 267 -16.08 18.56 3.56
N PHE A 268 -14.80 18.33 3.26
CA PHE A 268 -14.09 17.10 3.62
C PHE A 268 -12.59 17.33 3.78
N LEU A 269 -11.95 16.69 4.76
CA LEU A 269 -10.53 16.81 5.04
C LEU A 269 -9.74 15.56 4.61
N PHE A 270 -8.69 15.77 3.81
CA PHE A 270 -7.76 14.73 3.37
C PHE A 270 -6.39 15.03 3.98
N ASN A 271 -5.91 14.16 4.88
CA ASN A 271 -4.65 14.37 5.59
C ASN A 271 -3.60 13.33 5.18
N SER A 272 -2.46 13.75 4.63
CA SER A 272 -1.39 12.84 4.22
C SER A 272 -0.10 13.09 4.98
N SER A 273 0.48 12.01 5.51
CA SER A 273 1.77 12.06 6.21
C SER A 273 2.53 10.74 6.18
N ALA A 274 3.85 10.83 6.36
CA ALA A 274 4.67 9.69 6.76
C ALA A 274 4.61 9.37 8.27
N THR A 275 4.09 10.28 9.09
CA THR A 275 4.08 10.16 10.56
C THR A 275 2.74 10.63 11.13
N PHE A 276 1.95 9.72 11.69
CA PHE A 276 0.79 10.07 12.51
C PHE A 276 1.07 9.74 13.97
N ILE A 277 0.70 10.66 14.85
CA ILE A 277 0.83 10.54 16.30
C ILE A 277 -0.54 10.79 16.97
N ASP A 278 -1.43 11.56 16.35
CA ASP A 278 -2.78 11.80 16.85
C ASP A 278 -3.64 10.55 16.62
N SER A 279 -4.29 10.07 17.69
CA SER A 279 -5.17 8.91 17.65
C SER A 279 -6.30 9.06 16.64
N ARG A 280 -6.82 10.27 16.44
CA ARG A 280 -7.90 10.55 15.48
C ARG A 280 -7.43 10.39 14.04
N ASP A 281 -6.19 10.77 13.74
CA ASP A 281 -5.63 10.60 12.41
C ASP A 281 -5.33 9.11 12.13
N ILE A 282 -4.88 8.36 13.15
CA ILE A 282 -4.67 6.91 13.05
C ILE A 282 -6.00 6.16 12.83
N VAL A 283 -7.03 6.46 13.63
CA VAL A 283 -8.35 5.84 13.51
C VAL A 283 -8.99 6.12 12.15
N THR A 284 -8.86 7.35 11.64
CA THR A 284 -9.38 7.75 10.32
C THR A 284 -8.44 7.46 9.16
N CYS A 285 -7.41 6.64 9.37
CA CYS A 285 -6.50 6.22 8.31
C CYS A 285 -7.24 5.34 7.29
N ALA A 286 -7.42 5.88 6.08
CA ALA A 286 -8.01 5.21 4.93
C ALA A 286 -7.05 4.27 4.22
N TYR A 287 -5.75 4.56 4.30
CA TYR A 287 -4.72 3.73 3.69
C TYR A 287 -3.39 3.87 4.42
N ASP A 288 -2.92 2.77 5.01
CA ASP A 288 -1.61 2.64 5.64
C ASP A 288 -0.65 1.85 4.74
N PHE A 289 0.37 2.58 4.30
CA PHE A 289 1.56 2.16 3.58
C PHE A 289 2.79 2.86 4.16
N ASN A 290 2.94 2.77 5.48
CA ASN A 290 4.09 3.24 6.23
C ASN A 290 5.43 2.61 5.76
N LEU A 291 6.55 3.04 6.35
CA LEU A 291 7.89 2.62 5.95
C LEU A 291 8.08 1.09 5.99
N LYS A 292 7.57 0.41 7.02
CA LYS A 292 7.65 -1.06 7.13
C LYS A 292 6.93 -1.76 5.98
N LYS A 293 5.67 -1.37 5.70
CA LYS A 293 4.90 -1.91 4.57
C LYS A 293 5.57 -1.61 3.23
N TYR A 294 6.17 -0.43 3.09
CA TYR A 294 6.92 -0.01 1.90
C TYR A 294 8.14 -0.91 1.66
N ILE A 295 8.93 -1.22 2.69
CA ILE A 295 10.08 -2.14 2.60
C ILE A 295 9.61 -3.58 2.33
N ASN A 296 8.63 -4.08 3.09
CA ASN A 296 8.16 -5.47 2.97
C ASN A 296 7.51 -5.77 1.60
N ALA A 297 6.91 -4.75 0.98
CA ALA A 297 6.38 -4.84 -0.38
C ALA A 297 7.46 -4.72 -1.48
N GLY A 298 8.74 -4.61 -1.11
CA GLY A 298 9.89 -4.56 -2.02
C GLY A 298 10.17 -3.20 -2.64
N TYR A 299 9.51 -2.12 -2.19
CA TYR A 299 9.67 -0.78 -2.78
C TYR A 299 10.87 0.01 -2.22
N GLY A 300 11.56 -0.53 -1.21
CA GLY A 300 12.75 0.09 -0.66
C GLY A 300 13.88 -0.89 -0.40
N LYS A 301 15.05 -0.32 -0.12
CA LYS A 301 16.27 -1.00 0.28
C LYS A 301 16.10 -1.62 1.66
N HIS A 302 16.76 -2.76 1.86
CA HIS A 302 16.94 -3.37 3.18
C HIS A 302 17.64 -2.40 4.13
N ILE A 303 17.18 -2.27 5.37
CA ILE A 303 17.74 -1.31 6.34
C ILE A 303 18.58 -2.04 7.37
N GLY A 304 19.89 -1.79 7.38
CA GLY A 304 20.81 -2.34 8.39
C GLY A 304 21.35 -1.24 9.31
N ILE A 305 21.09 -1.33 10.62
CA ILE A 305 21.73 -0.45 11.61
C ILE A 305 22.90 -1.16 12.26
N LEU A 306 24.10 -0.61 12.03
CA LEU A 306 25.35 -1.15 12.55
C LEU A 306 25.57 -0.78 14.02
N LYS A 307 26.16 -1.71 14.79
CA LYS A 307 26.45 -1.67 16.23
C LYS A 307 27.41 -0.56 16.60
N GLN A 308 28.39 -0.29 15.75
CA GLN A 308 29.43 0.69 16.05
C GLN A 308 28.84 2.09 16.19
N GLU A 309 28.85 2.57 17.43
CA GLU A 309 28.42 3.91 17.78
C GLU A 309 29.42 4.92 17.20
N ILE A 310 28.92 5.90 16.44
CA ILE A 310 29.67 7.13 16.18
C ILE A 310 29.64 7.94 17.49
N ARG A 311 30.27 7.45 18.56
CA ARG A 311 30.14 8.06 19.89
C ARG A 311 30.51 9.53 19.82
N ALA A 312 29.70 10.35 20.48
CA ALA A 312 29.67 11.78 20.30
C ALA A 312 31.07 12.39 20.43
N PHE A 313 31.47 13.23 19.48
CA PHE A 313 32.64 14.11 19.58
C PHE A 313 32.45 15.17 20.70
N ARG A 314 32.24 14.76 21.96
CA ARG A 314 32.04 15.65 23.11
C ARG A 314 33.35 15.90 23.83
N GLU A 315 33.60 17.16 24.16
CA GLU A 315 34.77 17.68 24.88
C GLU A 315 35.01 17.11 26.30
N LYS A 316 34.21 16.14 26.77
CA LYS A 316 34.33 15.56 28.13
C LYS A 316 34.74 14.08 28.16
N GLU A 317 34.97 13.47 27.00
CA GLU A 317 35.68 12.21 26.87
C GLU A 317 36.80 12.44 25.85
N ASP A 318 38.06 12.40 26.29
CA ASP A 318 39.24 12.56 25.44
C ASP A 318 39.32 11.41 24.43
N TYR A 319 38.70 11.58 23.26
CA TYR A 319 38.99 10.72 22.11
C TYR A 319 40.40 11.02 21.62
N SER A 320 41.20 9.97 21.39
CA SER A 320 42.35 10.09 20.50
C SER A 320 41.86 10.43 19.09
N ASP A 321 42.65 11.19 18.34
CA ASP A 321 42.32 11.53 16.95
C ASP A 321 42.17 10.27 16.06
N GLU A 322 42.80 9.15 16.45
CA GLU A 322 42.68 7.86 15.78
C GLU A 322 41.25 7.29 15.79
N GLU A 323 40.53 7.37 16.91
CA GLU A 323 39.18 6.79 17.01
C GLU A 323 38.19 7.54 16.10
N LYS A 324 38.36 8.87 16.01
CA LYS A 324 37.59 9.74 15.09
C LYS A 324 37.85 9.35 13.64
N GLN A 325 39.11 9.13 13.28
CA GLN A 325 39.50 8.70 11.94
C GLN A 325 38.93 7.32 11.60
N LYS A 326 38.94 6.35 12.54
CA LYS A 326 38.36 5.02 12.34
C LYS A 326 36.88 5.08 11.98
N ILE A 327 36.09 5.92 12.66
CA ILE A 327 34.65 6.07 12.41
C ILE A 327 34.37 6.49 10.95
N VAL A 328 35.09 7.51 10.46
CA VAL A 328 34.96 7.97 9.07
C VAL A 328 35.40 6.88 8.10
N LEU A 329 36.55 6.25 8.37
CA LEU A 329 37.09 5.16 7.54
C LEU A 329 36.10 4.00 7.37
N LYS A 330 35.42 3.55 8.42
CA LYS A 330 34.41 2.48 8.35
C LYS A 330 33.28 2.80 7.36
N SER A 331 32.79 4.03 7.37
CA SER A 331 31.77 4.50 6.44
C SER A 331 32.28 4.48 4.99
N LEU A 332 33.54 4.91 4.79
CA LEU A 332 34.18 4.93 3.47
C LEU A 332 34.49 3.53 2.94
N ILE A 333 34.96 2.62 3.81
CA ILE A 333 35.19 1.21 3.48
C ILE A 333 33.88 0.58 3.03
N LEU A 334 32.78 0.79 3.77
CA LEU A 334 31.48 0.22 3.41
C LEU A 334 30.93 0.81 2.10
N LEU A 335 31.06 2.12 1.88
CA LEU A 335 30.68 2.73 0.59
C LEU A 335 31.55 2.18 -0.57
N THR A 336 32.84 1.97 -0.33
CA THR A 336 33.78 1.39 -1.30
C THR A 336 33.38 -0.04 -1.65
N TYR A 337 33.01 -0.84 -0.65
CA TYR A 337 32.47 -2.19 -0.83
C TYR A 337 31.26 -2.17 -1.76
N VAL A 338 30.24 -1.34 -1.48
CA VAL A 338 29.05 -1.22 -2.34
C VAL A 338 29.42 -0.76 -3.77
N LYS A 339 30.37 0.17 -3.91
CA LYS A 339 30.85 0.64 -5.22
C LYS A 339 31.58 -0.42 -6.04
N LYS A 340 32.28 -1.37 -5.40
CA LYS A 340 32.88 -2.52 -6.12
C LYS A 340 31.77 -3.38 -6.77
N PHE A 341 30.68 -3.68 -6.04
CA PHE A 341 29.51 -4.38 -6.59
C PHE A 341 28.80 -3.59 -7.69
N TYR A 342 28.64 -2.28 -7.52
CA TYR A 342 28.11 -1.41 -8.59
C TYR A 342 28.93 -1.54 -9.88
N GLY A 343 30.26 -1.54 -9.77
CA GLY A 343 31.16 -1.71 -10.91
C GLY A 343 31.07 -3.08 -11.58
N GLU A 344 30.78 -4.15 -10.84
CA GLU A 344 30.52 -5.48 -11.41
C GLU A 344 29.18 -5.56 -12.13
N ILE A 345 28.13 -5.00 -11.53
CA ILE A 345 26.78 -5.01 -12.09
C ILE A 345 26.70 -4.17 -13.36
N THR A 346 27.32 -2.98 -13.37
CA THR A 346 27.30 -2.09 -14.53
C THR A 346 28.10 -2.61 -15.72
N LYS A 347 29.13 -3.45 -15.49
CA LYS A 347 29.81 -4.19 -16.57
C LYS A 347 28.89 -5.19 -17.28
N ILE A 348 27.89 -5.73 -16.56
CA ILE A 348 26.88 -6.62 -17.12
C ILE A 348 25.80 -5.81 -17.84
N ASN A 349 25.32 -4.73 -17.18
CA ASN A 349 24.36 -3.81 -17.76
C ASN A 349 24.49 -2.41 -17.13
N GLU A 350 24.91 -1.43 -17.93
CA GLU A 350 25.16 -0.05 -17.47
C GLU A 350 23.89 0.65 -16.94
N SER A 351 22.70 0.19 -17.32
CA SER A 351 21.44 0.78 -16.88
C SER A 351 20.96 0.32 -15.49
N LEU A 352 21.68 -0.61 -14.85
CA LEU A 352 21.32 -1.17 -13.55
C LEU A 352 21.84 -0.35 -12.37
N TYR A 353 20.91 0.09 -11.53
CA TYR A 353 21.09 0.84 -10.30
C TYR A 353 21.78 2.21 -10.47
N HIS A 354 21.57 3.07 -9.47
CA HIS A 354 22.25 4.36 -9.39
C HIS A 354 23.62 4.23 -8.71
N LYS A 355 24.56 5.12 -9.04
CA LYS A 355 25.86 5.23 -8.35
C LYS A 355 25.68 5.42 -6.84
N PRO A 356 26.25 4.55 -5.97
CA PRO A 356 26.11 4.66 -4.52
C PRO A 356 26.61 5.99 -3.95
N LEU A 357 25.92 6.49 -2.93
CA LEU A 357 26.20 7.75 -2.24
C LEU A 357 26.26 7.53 -0.71
N LEU A 358 27.20 8.22 -0.05
CA LEU A 358 27.24 8.37 1.41
C LEU A 358 26.56 9.70 1.80
N LEU A 359 25.55 9.62 2.66
CA LEU A 359 24.87 10.78 3.22
C LEU A 359 25.29 10.98 4.68
N THR A 360 25.88 12.12 5.01
CA THR A 360 26.27 12.44 6.40
C THR A 360 25.45 13.60 6.93
N LEU A 361 24.68 13.31 7.98
CA LEU A 361 23.73 14.21 8.63
C LEU A 361 24.24 14.54 10.02
N VAL A 362 24.40 15.85 10.29
CA VAL A 362 25.08 16.35 11.49
C VAL A 362 24.28 17.41 12.23
N ASN A 363 24.38 17.41 13.56
CA ASN A 363 23.58 18.31 14.39
C ASN A 363 24.06 19.78 14.36
N SER A 364 25.37 20.03 14.33
CA SER A 364 25.97 21.37 14.37
C SER A 364 26.89 21.65 13.17
N VAL A 365 26.91 22.91 12.69
CA VAL A 365 27.72 23.36 11.53
C VAL A 365 28.51 24.64 11.71
N SER A 366 28.10 25.49 12.66
CA SER A 366 28.62 26.87 12.75
C SER A 366 29.65 27.07 13.86
N THR A 367 29.59 26.32 14.95
CA THR A 367 30.55 26.42 16.07
C THR A 367 31.95 25.97 15.65
N GLU A 368 32.99 26.35 16.39
CA GLU A 368 34.38 25.96 16.10
C GLU A 368 34.54 24.43 16.08
N ASN A 369 34.08 23.75 17.12
CA ASN A 369 34.01 22.28 17.22
C ASN A 369 32.68 21.73 16.69
N ALA A 370 32.16 22.25 15.57
CA ALA A 370 30.94 21.71 14.98
C ALA A 370 31.15 20.30 14.41
N ASP A 371 30.14 19.45 14.55
CA ASP A 371 30.14 18.05 14.11
C ASP A 371 30.56 17.90 12.64
N LEU A 372 30.05 18.78 11.77
CA LEU A 372 30.37 18.75 10.35
C LEU A 372 31.84 19.08 10.07
N LYS A 373 32.41 20.02 10.83
CA LYS A 373 33.81 20.45 10.67
C LYS A 373 34.75 19.34 11.10
N LEU A 374 34.45 18.68 12.21
CA LEU A 374 35.22 17.53 12.70
C LEU A 374 35.21 16.39 11.68
N PHE A 375 34.03 16.05 11.13
CA PHE A 375 33.93 15.05 10.07
C PHE A 375 34.72 15.44 8.81
N PHE A 376 34.66 16.71 8.41
CA PHE A 376 35.40 17.22 7.25
C PHE A 376 36.92 17.18 7.44
N ARG A 377 37.44 17.57 8.62
CA ARG A 377 38.87 17.51 8.93
C ARG A 377 39.41 16.07 8.82
N GLU A 378 38.65 15.08 9.27
CA GLU A 378 39.04 13.67 9.11
C GLU A 378 38.97 13.20 7.64
N LEU A 379 37.97 13.64 6.87
CA LEU A 379 37.96 13.42 5.41
C LEU A 379 39.16 14.05 4.71
N GLU A 380 39.62 15.21 5.15
CA GLU A 380 40.80 15.87 4.61
C GLU A 380 42.07 15.05 4.85
N LYS A 381 42.32 14.65 6.10
CA LYS A 381 43.47 13.80 6.48
C LYS A 381 43.52 12.51 5.63
N ILE A 382 42.37 11.85 5.48
CA ILE A 382 42.24 10.64 4.66
C ILE A 382 42.58 10.93 3.19
N GLY A 383 42.10 12.06 2.63
CA GLY A 383 42.39 12.46 1.24
C GLY A 383 43.86 12.80 0.99
N LYS A 384 44.56 13.33 2.00
CA LYS A 384 46.02 13.57 1.98
C LYS A 384 46.85 12.30 2.15
N GLY A 385 46.22 11.18 2.54
CA GLY A 385 46.89 9.92 2.82
C GLY A 385 47.51 9.87 4.22
N GLU A 386 47.12 10.76 5.12
CA GLU A 386 47.53 10.81 6.53
C GLU A 386 46.78 9.73 7.34
N ILE A 387 46.95 8.48 6.93
CA ILE A 387 46.30 7.31 7.52
C ILE A 387 47.38 6.31 7.87
N GLU A 388 47.55 6.04 9.16
CA GLU A 388 48.43 4.96 9.60
C GLU A 388 47.89 3.59 9.16
N GLU A 389 48.78 2.68 8.79
CA GLU A 389 48.39 1.34 8.32
C GLU A 389 47.64 0.54 9.39
N GLU A 390 48.03 0.73 10.65
CA GLU A 390 47.38 0.08 11.79
C GLU A 390 45.97 0.60 12.03
N VAL A 391 45.75 1.93 11.97
CA VAL A 391 44.42 2.55 12.09
C VAL A 391 43.47 2.05 11.01
N PHE A 392 43.93 1.97 9.75
CA PHE A 392 43.14 1.44 8.64
C PHE A 392 42.75 -0.03 8.85
N LYS A 393 43.73 -0.88 9.21
CA LYS A 393 43.49 -2.31 9.48
C LYS A 393 42.55 -2.50 10.66
N ASN A 394 42.68 -1.71 11.71
CA ASN A 394 41.81 -1.76 12.88
C ASN A 394 40.37 -1.37 12.51
N ALA A 395 40.18 -0.28 11.75
CA ALA A 395 38.86 0.12 11.25
C ALA A 395 38.20 -0.98 10.42
N LEU A 396 38.95 -1.61 9.51
CA LEU A 396 38.48 -2.72 8.68
C LEU A 396 38.12 -3.97 9.51
N ASN A 397 39.00 -4.37 10.43
CA ASN A 397 38.81 -5.54 11.27
C ASN A 397 37.62 -5.37 12.23
N GLU A 398 37.46 -4.19 12.82
CA GLU A 398 36.31 -3.87 13.66
C GLU A 398 35.01 -3.95 12.86
N LEU A 399 34.96 -3.32 11.67
CA LEU A 399 33.78 -3.39 10.78
C LEU A 399 33.45 -4.82 10.37
N TRP A 400 34.47 -5.61 9.99
CA TRP A 400 34.29 -7.02 9.63
C TRP A 400 33.81 -7.87 10.81
N ALA A 401 34.33 -7.62 12.02
CA ALA A 401 33.94 -8.34 13.22
C ALA A 401 32.45 -8.19 13.53
N GLU A 402 31.84 -7.08 13.13
CA GLU A 402 30.40 -6.87 13.24
C GLU A 402 29.63 -7.52 12.08
N LEU A 403 30.05 -7.29 10.85
CA LEU A 403 29.35 -7.76 9.65
C LEU A 403 29.35 -9.29 9.53
N LYS A 404 30.38 -9.97 10.05
CA LYS A 404 30.46 -11.45 10.08
C LYS A 404 29.40 -12.10 10.98
N GLU A 405 28.81 -11.34 11.91
CA GLU A 405 27.72 -11.84 12.76
C GLU A 405 26.38 -11.91 12.01
N GLU A 406 26.34 -11.43 10.76
CA GLU A 406 25.16 -11.35 9.91
C GLU A 406 23.96 -10.69 10.64
N PRO A 407 24.08 -9.41 11.04
CA PRO A 407 23.00 -8.73 11.74
C PRO A 407 21.71 -8.69 10.89
N GLU A 408 20.57 -8.76 11.57
CA GLU A 408 19.25 -8.75 10.94
C GLU A 408 18.91 -7.38 10.33
N PHE A 409 18.13 -7.40 9.26
CA PHE A 409 17.55 -6.18 8.70
C PHE A 409 16.35 -5.73 9.53
N ILE A 410 16.20 -4.41 9.65
CA ILE A 410 15.02 -3.80 10.29
C ILE A 410 13.80 -4.03 9.41
N PHE A 411 12.67 -4.36 10.04
CA PHE A 411 11.40 -4.75 9.43
C PHE A 411 11.37 -6.14 8.75
N GLU A 412 12.52 -6.77 8.55
CA GLU A 412 12.69 -8.06 7.86
C GLU A 412 13.59 -9.02 8.68
N PRO A 413 13.19 -9.46 9.88
CA PRO A 413 14.05 -10.23 10.80
C PRO A 413 14.51 -11.59 10.23
N ASP A 414 13.75 -12.17 9.30
CA ASP A 414 14.12 -13.41 8.60
C ASP A 414 15.25 -13.21 7.57
N ARG A 415 15.65 -11.96 7.31
CA ARG A 415 16.74 -11.60 6.38
C ARG A 415 17.89 -10.98 7.14
N LYS A 416 19.10 -11.36 6.74
CA LYS A 416 20.35 -10.93 7.37
C LYS A 416 21.26 -10.22 6.39
N ILE A 417 22.07 -9.30 6.92
CA ILE A 417 23.15 -8.65 6.18
C ILE A 417 24.20 -9.71 5.85
N LYS A 418 24.38 -10.00 4.56
CA LYS A 418 25.44 -10.89 4.06
C LYS A 418 26.48 -10.08 3.31
N ILE A 419 27.73 -10.22 3.72
CA ILE A 419 28.87 -9.49 3.18
C ILE A 419 29.92 -10.50 2.71
N ASP A 420 30.45 -10.29 1.51
CA ASP A 420 31.53 -11.11 0.97
C ASP A 420 32.84 -10.77 1.69
N GLU A 421 33.33 -11.72 2.47
CA GLU A 421 34.55 -11.59 3.27
C GLU A 421 35.77 -11.23 2.42
N LYS A 422 35.90 -11.84 1.25
CA LYS A 422 37.05 -11.63 0.39
C LYS A 422 37.04 -10.21 -0.16
N ILE A 423 35.91 -9.76 -0.67
CA ILE A 423 35.79 -8.42 -1.27
C ILE A 423 36.02 -7.33 -0.22
N ILE A 424 35.46 -7.46 0.99
CA ILE A 424 35.63 -6.44 2.03
C ILE A 424 37.07 -6.40 2.56
N LYS A 425 37.70 -7.56 2.79
CA LYS A 425 39.09 -7.63 3.29
C LYS A 425 40.13 -7.18 2.26
N ASP A 426 39.82 -7.32 0.97
CA ASP A 426 40.67 -6.86 -0.13
C ASP A 426 40.57 -5.33 -0.37
N ILE A 427 39.81 -4.58 0.43
CA ILE A 427 39.74 -3.11 0.31
C ILE A 427 41.02 -2.47 0.84
N THR A 428 41.65 -1.67 -0.01
CA THR A 428 42.88 -0.93 0.31
C THR A 428 42.62 0.57 0.45
N LYS A 429 43.59 1.32 0.99
CA LYS A 429 43.57 2.80 1.00
C LYS A 429 43.43 3.38 -0.41
N ASN A 430 44.08 2.77 -1.40
CA ASN A 430 44.00 3.19 -2.79
C ASN A 430 42.62 2.96 -3.39
N ASP A 431 41.90 1.90 -2.98
CA ASP A 431 40.51 1.70 -3.39
C ASP A 431 39.62 2.84 -2.88
N ILE A 432 39.83 3.31 -1.65
CA ILE A 432 39.08 4.46 -1.10
C ILE A 432 39.38 5.72 -1.92
N LEU A 433 40.64 6.01 -2.23
CA LEU A 433 40.99 7.16 -3.08
C LEU A 433 40.30 7.08 -4.45
N TYR A 434 40.32 5.90 -5.08
CA TYR A 434 39.74 5.68 -6.40
C TYR A 434 38.21 5.78 -6.39
N HIS A 435 37.54 5.03 -5.50
CA HIS A 435 36.09 4.92 -5.49
C HIS A 435 35.39 6.09 -4.79
N ILE A 436 36.03 6.71 -3.80
CA ILE A 436 35.43 7.78 -2.99
C ILE A 436 35.96 9.15 -3.41
N TYR A 437 37.28 9.36 -3.50
CA TYR A 437 37.85 10.68 -3.80
C TYR A 437 37.99 10.96 -5.31
N ASN A 438 37.58 10.01 -6.15
CA ASN A 438 37.72 10.08 -7.61
C ASN A 438 39.18 10.31 -8.07
N SER A 439 40.16 9.80 -7.32
CA SER A 439 41.59 10.02 -7.60
C SER A 439 42.43 8.74 -7.49
N LYS A 440 43.56 8.69 -8.20
CA LYS A 440 44.52 7.57 -8.12
C LYS A 440 45.58 7.78 -7.04
N THR A 441 45.80 9.02 -6.59
CA THR A 441 46.82 9.38 -5.61
C THR A 441 46.25 10.36 -4.60
N SER A 442 46.82 10.38 -3.40
CA SER A 442 46.46 11.38 -2.39
C SER A 442 46.84 12.79 -2.83
N GLY A 443 46.24 13.79 -2.20
CA GLY A 443 46.51 15.20 -2.50
C GLY A 443 45.76 16.14 -1.59
N GLU A 444 46.05 17.44 -1.70
CA GLU A 444 45.30 18.47 -1.01
C GLU A 444 43.89 18.63 -1.60
N ILE A 445 42.94 19.05 -0.77
CA ILE A 445 41.58 19.38 -1.20
C ILE A 445 41.57 20.79 -1.83
N GLU A 446 40.89 20.89 -2.96
CA GLU A 446 40.56 22.13 -3.65
C GLU A 446 39.04 22.36 -3.58
N ILE A 447 38.62 23.60 -3.39
CA ILE A 447 37.22 23.95 -3.15
C ILE A 447 36.63 24.59 -4.39
N LEU A 448 35.49 24.05 -4.83
CA LEU A 448 34.71 24.59 -5.93
C LEU A 448 33.52 25.36 -5.38
N ARG A 449 33.49 26.67 -5.65
CA ARG A 449 32.44 27.57 -5.15
C ARG A 449 31.72 28.30 -6.29
N ARG A 450 30.43 28.56 -6.08
CA ARG A 450 29.61 29.47 -6.89
C ARG A 450 29.35 30.76 -6.11
N LEU A 451 29.61 31.92 -6.74
CA LEU A 451 29.41 33.23 -6.10
C LEU A 451 27.94 33.53 -5.80
N SER A 452 27.02 33.15 -6.70
CA SER A 452 25.59 33.38 -6.54
C SER A 452 24.89 32.43 -5.56
N ASN A 453 25.55 31.34 -5.14
CA ASN A 453 24.97 30.36 -4.22
C ASN A 453 25.79 30.25 -2.93
N LYS A 454 25.28 30.86 -1.85
CA LYS A 454 25.90 30.84 -0.51
C LYS A 454 25.54 29.60 0.32
N LYS A 455 24.95 28.59 -0.29
CA LYS A 455 24.45 27.40 0.43
C LYS A 455 25.20 26.12 0.10
N GLU A 456 26.11 26.12 -0.88
CA GLU A 456 26.78 24.89 -1.34
C GLU A 456 28.29 25.08 -1.56
N LEU A 457 29.06 24.03 -1.24
CA LEU A 457 30.50 23.92 -1.49
C LEU A 457 30.81 22.51 -1.97
N ALA A 458 31.49 22.38 -3.11
CA ALA A 458 31.97 21.10 -3.62
C ALA A 458 33.48 20.97 -3.42
N PHE A 459 33.94 19.74 -3.21
CA PHE A 459 35.34 19.44 -2.90
C PHE A 459 35.89 18.44 -3.91
N LYS A 460 37.09 18.70 -4.41
CA LYS A 460 37.89 17.77 -5.24
C LYS A 460 39.30 17.65 -4.66
N LEU A 461 40.05 16.62 -5.02
CA LEU A 461 41.49 16.60 -4.77
C LEU A 461 42.21 17.33 -5.91
N LYS A 462 43.33 18.01 -5.63
CA LYS A 462 44.19 18.59 -6.69
C LYS A 462 44.71 17.56 -7.69
N THR A 463 44.72 16.29 -7.29
CA THR A 463 45.11 15.14 -8.13
C THR A 463 43.95 14.59 -8.98
N SER A 464 42.78 15.23 -8.96
CA SER A 464 41.61 14.84 -9.74
C SER A 464 40.86 16.03 -10.32
N ASP A 465 40.31 15.87 -11.53
CA ASP A 465 39.45 16.87 -12.15
C ASP A 465 37.99 16.78 -11.68
N LYS A 466 37.64 15.72 -10.93
CA LYS A 466 36.27 15.40 -10.55
C LYS A 466 36.00 15.70 -9.07
N PRO A 467 34.90 16.40 -8.73
CA PRO A 467 34.52 16.59 -7.33
C PRO A 467 34.02 15.28 -6.72
N PHE A 468 34.30 15.08 -5.44
CA PHE A 468 33.93 13.88 -4.70
C PHE A 468 32.91 14.13 -3.59
N ALA A 469 32.89 15.32 -3.01
CA ALA A 469 32.01 15.64 -1.90
C ALA A 469 31.29 16.98 -2.09
N LEU A 470 30.11 17.11 -1.48
CA LEU A 470 29.27 18.30 -1.50
C LEU A 470 28.75 18.60 -0.10
N ILE A 471 28.95 19.82 0.37
CA ILE A 471 28.28 20.37 1.57
C ILE A 471 27.10 21.22 1.13
N LYS A 472 25.96 21.05 1.80
CA LYS A 472 24.77 21.90 1.67
C LYS A 472 24.31 22.37 3.05
N ILE A 473 24.51 23.66 3.34
CA ILE A 473 24.17 24.30 4.63
C ILE A 473 23.51 25.65 4.43
N GLY A 474 22.96 26.23 5.51
CA GLY A 474 22.21 27.50 5.44
C GLY A 474 23.06 28.69 4.97
N ASP A 475 24.30 28.78 5.45
CA ASP A 475 25.28 29.79 5.05
C ASP A 475 26.71 29.22 5.17
N ILE A 476 27.45 29.27 4.07
CA ILE A 476 28.85 28.83 3.98
C ILE A 476 29.86 29.92 4.36
N SER A 477 29.42 31.15 4.64
CA SER A 477 30.32 32.29 4.84
C SER A 477 31.26 32.11 6.04
N GLY A 478 30.79 31.49 7.13
CA GLY A 478 31.64 31.14 8.28
C GLY A 478 32.67 30.05 7.94
N TRP A 479 32.27 29.04 7.16
CA TRP A 479 33.21 28.00 6.69
C TRP A 479 34.37 28.59 5.88
N LEU A 480 34.09 29.56 5.01
CA LEU A 480 35.11 30.20 4.17
C LEU A 480 36.05 31.12 4.96
N LYS A 481 35.57 31.73 6.05
CA LYS A 481 36.36 32.67 6.86
C LYS A 481 37.20 31.98 7.93
N ASP A 482 36.72 30.87 8.47
CA ASP A 482 37.29 30.27 9.67
C ASP A 482 37.96 28.92 9.37
N GLU A 483 37.29 28.02 8.66
CA GLU A 483 37.78 26.63 8.47
C GLU A 483 38.58 26.44 7.18
N LEU A 484 38.19 27.10 6.11
CA LEU A 484 38.75 26.90 4.77
C LEU A 484 39.81 27.96 4.44
N VAL A 485 40.42 28.56 5.46
CA VAL A 485 41.49 29.55 5.32
C VAL A 485 42.74 28.86 4.77
N GLY A 486 43.31 29.41 3.71
CA GLY A 486 44.50 28.87 3.05
C GLY A 486 44.24 27.78 2.01
N TYR A 487 42.99 27.37 1.82
CA TYR A 487 42.63 26.47 0.73
C TYR A 487 42.56 27.20 -0.61
N GLU A 488 42.87 26.47 -1.69
CA GLU A 488 42.66 26.96 -3.05
C GLU A 488 41.17 26.88 -3.41
N ILE A 489 40.59 28.04 -3.75
CA ILE A 489 39.17 28.16 -4.10
C ILE A 489 39.06 28.51 -5.58
N GLN A 490 38.46 27.62 -6.37
CA GLN A 490 38.07 27.89 -7.75
C GLN A 490 36.62 28.37 -7.81
N GLU A 491 36.45 29.60 -8.30
CA GLU A 491 35.14 30.18 -8.57
C GLU A 491 34.66 29.81 -9.98
N ARG A 492 33.50 29.18 -10.08
CA ARG A 492 32.89 28.84 -11.38
C ARG A 492 31.82 29.84 -11.76
N PHE A 493 31.87 30.29 -13.03
CA PHE A 493 30.87 31.19 -13.65
C PHE A 493 29.69 30.45 -14.30
N LYS A 494 29.76 29.12 -14.51
CA LYS A 494 28.65 28.32 -15.05
C LYS A 494 27.50 28.23 -14.04
N ASP A 495 26.26 28.40 -14.51
CA ASP A 495 25.04 28.48 -13.69
C ASP A 495 24.50 27.15 -13.12
N GLU A 496 25.20 26.03 -13.31
CA GLU A 496 24.70 24.70 -12.92
C GLU A 496 25.05 24.35 -11.46
N SER A 497 24.04 24.06 -10.62
CA SER A 497 24.23 23.60 -9.23
C SER A 497 24.57 22.11 -9.16
N TYR A 498 25.60 21.75 -8.38
CA TYR A 498 25.92 20.33 -8.10
C TYR A 498 24.79 19.63 -7.36
N PHE A 499 24.08 20.35 -6.48
CA PHE A 499 23.01 19.79 -5.67
C PHE A 499 21.79 19.44 -6.51
N GLU A 500 21.37 20.35 -7.40
CA GLU A 500 20.26 20.11 -8.33
C GLU A 500 20.57 18.99 -9.32
N ASN A 501 21.84 18.84 -9.69
CA ASN A 501 22.34 17.81 -10.59
C ASN A 501 22.76 16.50 -9.90
N LEU A 502 22.53 16.36 -8.59
CA LEU A 502 23.00 15.20 -7.81
C LEU A 502 22.50 13.85 -8.36
N ASN A 503 21.31 13.82 -8.95
CA ASN A 503 20.70 12.59 -9.49
C ASN A 503 20.95 12.36 -10.98
N LYS A 504 21.70 13.24 -11.65
CA LYS A 504 22.10 12.98 -13.04
C LYS A 504 23.13 11.85 -13.08
N GLU A 505 23.12 11.08 -14.17
CA GLU A 505 24.02 9.92 -14.36
C GLU A 505 25.51 10.32 -14.36
N ASP A 506 25.81 11.54 -14.80
CA ASP A 506 27.15 12.14 -14.84
C ASP A 506 27.58 12.77 -13.50
N SER A 507 26.75 12.70 -12.45
CA SER A 507 27.13 13.17 -11.12
C SER A 507 28.22 12.30 -10.50
N GLU A 508 29.38 12.91 -10.21
CA GLU A 508 30.54 12.24 -9.61
C GLU A 508 30.64 12.43 -8.08
N ILE A 509 29.67 13.13 -7.48
CA ILE A 509 29.60 13.33 -6.03
C ILE A 509 29.35 11.99 -5.35
N ASN A 510 30.21 11.62 -4.41
CA ASN A 510 30.16 10.37 -3.66
C ASN A 510 29.74 10.58 -2.20
N ILE A 511 29.95 11.79 -1.66
CA ILE A 511 29.59 12.15 -0.29
C ILE A 511 28.74 13.42 -0.30
N LEU A 512 27.57 13.35 0.33
CA LEU A 512 26.71 14.50 0.56
C LEU A 512 26.61 14.78 2.06
N MET A 513 26.89 16.01 2.44
CA MET A 513 27.01 16.44 3.82
C MET A 513 26.09 17.63 4.10
N GLY A 514 25.38 17.60 5.23
CA GLY A 514 24.54 18.73 5.63
C GLY A 514 23.97 18.62 7.04
N SER A 515 23.29 19.67 7.46
CA SER A 515 22.73 19.81 8.82
C SER A 515 21.22 19.86 8.85
N ARG A 516 20.63 20.19 10.00
CA ARG A 516 19.17 20.19 10.20
C ARG A 516 18.38 20.92 9.12
N SER A 517 18.83 22.07 8.64
CA SER A 517 18.14 22.80 7.56
C SER A 517 18.15 22.08 6.21
N PHE A 518 19.04 21.10 6.04
CA PHE A 518 19.22 20.29 4.85
C PHE A 518 18.46 18.95 4.90
N TYR A 519 18.18 18.42 6.10
CA TYR A 519 17.58 17.08 6.29
C TYR A 519 16.30 16.85 5.50
N GLU A 520 15.55 17.93 5.30
CA GLU A 520 14.27 17.86 4.61
C GLU A 520 14.34 18.38 3.15
N GLY A 521 15.49 18.86 2.68
CA GLY A 521 15.66 19.47 1.36
C GLY A 521 16.35 18.59 0.32
N TRP A 522 16.97 17.48 0.73
CA TRP A 522 17.66 16.56 -0.17
C TRP A 522 16.73 15.50 -0.76
N ASP A 523 16.91 15.18 -2.04
CA ASP A 523 16.09 14.21 -2.74
C ASP A 523 16.98 13.35 -3.65
N SER A 524 17.27 12.10 -3.25
CA SER A 524 18.05 11.15 -4.06
C SER A 524 17.71 9.69 -3.75
N ASN A 525 17.81 8.80 -4.76
CA ASN A 525 17.71 7.33 -4.62
C ASN A 525 19.09 6.67 -4.46
N ARG A 526 20.18 7.46 -4.57
CA ARG A 526 21.57 7.02 -4.51
C ARG A 526 22.10 6.60 -3.12
N PRO A 527 21.55 7.03 -1.98
CA PRO A 527 22.13 6.68 -0.68
C PRO A 527 22.18 5.17 -0.43
N ASN A 528 23.35 4.65 -0.10
CA ASN A 528 23.54 3.27 0.39
C ASN A 528 24.18 3.25 1.78
N VAL A 529 24.78 4.37 2.20
CA VAL A 529 25.29 4.55 3.56
C VAL A 529 24.78 5.89 4.10
N ILE A 530 24.26 5.91 5.34
CA ILE A 530 23.87 7.13 6.05
C ILE A 530 24.58 7.19 7.40
N ASN A 531 25.17 8.35 7.70
CA ASN A 531 25.76 8.66 9.00
C ASN A 531 24.88 9.67 9.75
N PHE A 532 24.40 9.31 10.94
CA PHE A 532 23.71 10.20 11.87
C PHE A 532 24.67 10.59 13.02
N ILE A 533 25.23 11.79 12.96
CA ILE A 533 26.20 12.28 13.96
C ILE A 533 25.52 13.24 14.93
N ASN A 534 25.51 12.90 16.22
CA ASN A 534 24.96 13.72 17.31
C ASN A 534 23.49 14.15 17.16
N ILE A 535 22.69 13.35 16.45
CA ILE A 535 21.26 13.59 16.27
C ILE A 535 20.51 12.99 17.47
N GLY A 536 19.84 13.86 18.25
CA GLY A 536 19.25 13.51 19.55
C GLY A 536 18.03 12.58 19.49
N VAL A 537 17.40 12.33 20.65
CA VAL A 537 16.24 11.43 20.83
C VAL A 537 14.88 12.12 20.97
N GLY A 538 14.85 13.45 20.95
CA GLY A 538 13.62 14.23 21.08
C GLY A 538 12.64 13.99 19.93
N GLN A 539 11.35 14.32 20.11
CA GLN A 539 10.31 14.10 19.10
C GLN A 539 10.66 14.68 17.72
N GLU A 540 11.32 15.84 17.67
CA GLU A 540 11.76 16.44 16.40
C GLU A 540 12.81 15.57 15.68
N ALA A 541 13.81 15.06 16.43
CA ALA A 541 14.84 14.20 15.87
C ALA A 541 14.27 12.89 15.30
N ARG A 542 13.21 12.34 15.91
CA ARG A 542 12.51 11.16 15.38
C ARG A 542 11.93 11.41 13.99
N LYS A 543 11.25 12.54 13.82
CA LYS A 543 10.64 12.95 12.54
C LYS A 543 11.72 13.06 11.44
N PHE A 544 12.86 13.68 11.76
CA PHE A 544 13.96 13.86 10.81
C PHE A 544 14.66 12.57 10.41
N VAL A 545 14.92 11.68 11.38
CA VAL A 545 15.50 10.36 11.11
C VAL A 545 14.59 9.60 10.14
N LEU A 546 13.29 9.55 10.42
CA LEU A 546 12.35 8.82 9.56
C LEU A 546 12.25 9.43 8.15
N GLN A 547 12.22 10.75 8.02
CA GLN A 547 12.20 11.39 6.70
C GLN A 547 13.47 11.11 5.91
N SER A 548 14.63 11.19 6.57
CA SER A 548 15.93 10.95 5.94
C SER A 548 16.08 9.49 5.51
N VAL A 549 15.77 8.55 6.41
CA VAL A 549 15.74 7.12 6.08
C VAL A 549 14.72 6.85 4.98
N GLY A 550 13.48 7.34 5.10
CA GLY A 550 12.44 7.17 4.09
C GLY A 550 12.83 7.65 2.69
N ARG A 551 13.59 8.75 2.58
CA ARG A 551 14.15 9.21 1.30
C ARG A 551 15.31 8.34 0.83
N GLY A 552 16.17 7.89 1.73
CA GLY A 552 17.39 7.13 1.41
C GLY A 552 17.14 5.67 1.05
N VAL A 553 16.05 5.08 1.55
CA VAL A 553 15.69 3.69 1.25
C VAL A 553 15.09 3.50 -0.12
N ARG A 554 14.80 4.56 -0.88
CA ARG A 554 14.17 4.39 -2.19
C ARG A 554 15.06 3.57 -3.11
N ILE A 555 14.45 2.59 -3.78
CA ILE A 555 15.12 1.72 -4.72
C ILE A 555 14.57 1.93 -6.12
N GLU A 556 15.47 1.85 -7.11
CA GLU A 556 15.15 1.96 -8.52
C GLU A 556 16.24 1.22 -9.32
N PRO A 557 16.14 -0.12 -9.46
CA PRO A 557 17.15 -0.88 -10.20
C PRO A 557 17.19 -0.51 -11.69
N PHE A 558 16.03 -0.19 -12.27
CA PHE A 558 15.92 0.42 -13.59
C PHE A 558 15.10 1.69 -13.48
N LYS A 559 15.34 2.63 -14.40
CA LYS A 559 14.54 3.85 -14.51
C LYS A 559 13.03 3.53 -14.50
N ASP A 560 12.31 4.23 -13.63
CA ASP A 560 10.87 4.07 -13.41
C ASP A 560 10.43 2.68 -12.89
N LYS A 561 11.36 1.80 -12.47
CA LYS A 561 11.07 0.50 -11.83
C LYS A 561 11.48 0.53 -10.36
N ARG A 562 10.51 0.69 -9.46
CA ARG A 562 10.76 0.97 -8.03
C ARG A 562 10.67 -0.22 -7.10
N LYS A 563 10.87 -1.44 -7.60
CA LYS A 563 10.93 -2.65 -6.79
C LYS A 563 12.33 -3.26 -6.83
N ARG A 564 12.70 -3.97 -5.78
CA ARG A 564 13.88 -4.84 -5.74
C ARG A 564 13.89 -5.86 -6.88
N LEU A 565 15.08 -6.33 -7.25
CA LEU A 565 15.30 -7.12 -8.46
C LEU A 565 14.49 -8.44 -8.46
N LEU A 566 14.41 -9.13 -7.33
CA LEU A 566 13.65 -10.39 -7.21
C LEU A 566 12.15 -10.15 -7.46
N GLU A 567 11.61 -9.07 -6.91
CA GLU A 567 10.21 -8.69 -7.08
C GLU A 567 9.92 -8.26 -8.53
N LEU A 568 10.86 -7.61 -9.22
CA LEU A 568 10.76 -7.32 -10.66
C LEU A 568 10.80 -8.59 -11.51
N TYR A 569 11.65 -9.56 -11.15
CA TYR A 569 11.71 -10.87 -11.82
C TYR A 569 10.40 -11.65 -11.67
N ASN A 570 9.89 -11.73 -10.44
CA ASN A 570 8.64 -12.42 -10.15
C ASN A 570 7.44 -11.77 -10.87
N ALA A 571 7.48 -10.45 -11.08
CA ALA A 571 6.50 -9.71 -11.85
C ALA A 571 6.70 -9.82 -13.39
N GLN A 572 7.68 -10.59 -13.85
CA GLN A 572 8.05 -10.74 -15.27
C GLN A 572 8.41 -9.41 -15.96
N GLU A 573 8.94 -8.46 -15.19
CA GLU A 573 9.36 -7.14 -15.70
C GLU A 573 10.82 -7.13 -16.18
N ILE A 574 11.58 -8.20 -15.90
CA ILE A 574 12.98 -8.38 -16.31
C ILE A 574 13.20 -9.80 -16.83
N GLU A 575 14.16 -9.96 -17.75
CA GLU A 575 14.49 -11.25 -18.35
C GLU A 575 15.22 -12.18 -17.37
N GLU A 576 14.94 -13.48 -17.48
CA GLU A 576 15.54 -14.53 -16.65
C GLU A 576 17.08 -14.58 -16.76
N ASN A 577 17.62 -14.40 -17.97
CA ASN A 577 19.07 -14.41 -18.20
C ASN A 577 19.77 -13.29 -17.42
N LEU A 578 19.23 -12.06 -17.51
CA LEU A 578 19.78 -10.91 -16.78
C LEU A 578 19.68 -11.14 -15.27
N PHE A 579 18.52 -11.58 -14.79
CA PHE A 579 18.32 -11.87 -13.37
C PHE A 579 19.35 -12.89 -12.85
N ASN A 580 19.53 -14.02 -13.56
CA ASN A 580 20.49 -15.05 -13.17
C ASN A 580 21.94 -14.57 -13.15
N GLN A 581 22.31 -13.59 -13.98
CA GLN A 581 23.67 -13.03 -13.99
C GLN A 581 23.95 -12.10 -12.80
N VAL A 582 22.94 -11.41 -12.26
CA VAL A 582 23.15 -10.38 -11.22
C VAL A 582 22.59 -10.74 -9.84
N LYS A 583 21.66 -11.69 -9.71
CA LYS A 583 20.91 -11.98 -8.47
C LYS A 583 21.79 -12.16 -7.22
N ASP A 584 22.97 -12.76 -7.36
CA ASP A 584 23.87 -13.04 -6.23
C ASP A 584 24.74 -11.83 -5.84
N ARG A 585 24.67 -10.73 -6.60
CA ARG A 585 25.50 -9.52 -6.44
C ARG A 585 24.71 -8.28 -6.02
N VAL A 586 23.38 -8.32 -6.02
CA VAL A 586 22.58 -7.10 -5.82
C VAL A 586 22.38 -6.70 -4.37
N LEU A 587 22.52 -7.62 -3.40
CA LEU A 587 22.21 -7.35 -2.00
C LEU A 587 22.88 -6.05 -1.45
N PRO A 588 24.17 -5.77 -1.71
CA PRO A 588 24.79 -4.50 -1.28
C PRO A 588 24.15 -3.26 -1.91
N MET A 589 23.72 -3.34 -3.17
CA MET A 589 23.04 -2.25 -3.88
C MET A 589 21.61 -2.02 -3.37
N GLU A 590 20.95 -3.10 -2.94
CA GLU A 590 19.61 -3.09 -2.37
C GLU A 590 19.61 -2.89 -0.85
N SER A 591 20.75 -2.56 -0.24
CA SER A 591 20.87 -2.30 1.21
C SER A 591 21.23 -0.85 1.50
N LEU A 592 20.63 -0.32 2.57
CA LEU A 592 20.93 0.95 3.20
C LEU A 592 21.55 0.69 4.58
N PHE A 593 22.84 0.96 4.69
CA PHE A 593 23.59 0.84 5.94
C PHE A 593 23.55 2.16 6.70
N ILE A 594 23.22 2.09 7.99
CA ILE A 594 23.06 3.26 8.84
C ILE A 594 24.06 3.17 9.99
N PHE A 595 24.91 4.17 10.09
CA PHE A 595 25.75 4.44 11.26
C PHE A 595 25.11 5.56 12.08
N GLY A 596 25.19 5.45 13.40
CA GLY A 596 24.62 6.46 14.30
C GLY A 596 25.40 6.61 15.59
N THR A 597 25.38 7.82 16.15
CA THR A 597 25.96 8.09 17.48
C THR A 597 25.25 7.36 18.61
N ASN A 598 23.95 7.08 18.46
CA ASN A 598 23.17 6.33 19.43
C ASN A 598 22.32 5.31 18.67
N ARG A 599 22.77 4.06 18.63
CA ARG A 599 22.09 2.98 17.92
C ARG A 599 20.74 2.67 18.52
N GLU A 600 20.68 2.51 19.84
CA GLU A 600 19.44 2.18 20.55
C GLU A 600 18.38 3.25 20.33
N ALA A 601 18.77 4.52 20.26
CA ALA A 601 17.91 5.61 19.86
C ALA A 601 17.35 5.44 18.45
N LEU A 602 18.21 5.21 17.45
CA LEU A 602 17.77 5.04 16.05
C LEU A 602 16.89 3.81 15.88
N LYS A 603 17.28 2.69 16.49
CA LYS A 603 16.54 1.44 16.51
C LYS A 603 15.17 1.66 17.17
N THR A 604 15.15 2.24 18.37
CA THR A 604 13.91 2.61 19.08
C THR A 604 13.02 3.56 18.26
N VAL A 605 13.60 4.51 17.52
CA VAL A 605 12.81 5.43 16.68
C VAL A 605 12.16 4.70 15.52
N LEU A 606 12.91 3.85 14.81
CA LEU A 606 12.37 3.06 13.70
C LEU A 606 11.38 2.00 14.19
N GLU A 607 11.62 1.38 15.34
CA GLU A 607 10.80 0.32 15.95
C GLU A 607 9.56 0.86 16.68
N LYS A 608 9.63 1.95 17.46
CA LYS A 608 8.44 2.50 18.16
C LYS A 608 7.39 3.05 17.20
N LEU A 609 7.80 3.54 16.04
CA LEU A 609 6.88 3.93 14.97
C LEU A 609 6.21 2.71 14.31
N GLU A 610 6.70 1.48 14.55
CA GLU A 610 6.00 0.24 14.19
C GLU A 610 4.79 -0.02 15.10
N LEU A 611 4.88 0.38 16.36
CA LEU A 611 3.84 0.18 17.37
C LEU A 611 2.75 1.25 17.34
N GLU A 612 3.01 2.41 16.72
CA GLU A 612 2.01 3.49 16.61
C GLU A 612 1.01 3.27 15.44
N GLY A 613 1.31 2.34 14.51
CA GLY A 613 0.39 1.92 13.44
C GLY A 613 -0.26 0.56 13.66
N LYS A 614 0.34 -0.27 14.50
CA LYS A 614 -0.33 -1.43 15.08
C LYS A 614 -1.18 -0.92 16.24
N GLY A 615 -2.47 -1.23 16.28
CA GLY A 615 -3.05 -1.41 17.60
C GLY A 615 -2.16 -2.40 18.36
N GLU A 616 -1.88 -2.15 19.64
CA GLU A 616 -1.31 -3.18 20.51
C GLU A 616 -2.05 -4.51 20.21
N GLY A 617 -1.29 -5.53 19.79
CA GLY A 617 -1.83 -6.84 19.48
C GLY A 617 -1.91 -7.31 18.02
N GLU A 618 -1.48 -6.56 16.98
CA GLU A 618 -1.43 -7.13 15.62
C GLU A 618 -0.29 -8.18 15.48
N SER A 619 -0.66 -9.45 15.60
CA SER A 619 0.18 -10.63 15.45
C SER A 619 -0.27 -11.47 14.25
N GLN A 620 0.67 -12.17 13.62
CA GLN A 620 0.37 -13.08 12.52
C GLN A 620 0.44 -14.53 13.01
N LEU A 621 -0.58 -15.32 12.70
CA LEU A 621 -0.62 -16.76 12.90
C LEU A 621 -0.48 -17.47 11.56
N SER A 622 0.29 -18.55 11.56
CA SER A 622 0.37 -19.49 10.44
C SER A 622 -0.16 -20.83 10.87
N LEU A 623 -1.04 -21.41 10.05
CA LEU A 623 -1.52 -22.77 10.19
C LEU A 623 -0.64 -23.73 9.39
N PHE A 624 -0.99 -25.02 9.40
CA PHE A 624 -0.14 -26.08 8.87
C PHE A 624 -0.73 -26.71 7.63
N ILE A 625 0.08 -26.92 6.59
CA ILE A 625 -0.32 -27.77 5.46
C ILE A 625 -0.62 -29.17 5.97
N ASN A 626 -1.75 -29.73 5.52
CA ASN A 626 -2.09 -31.11 5.84
C ASN A 626 -1.12 -32.08 5.15
N LYS A 627 -0.64 -33.09 5.87
CA LYS A 627 0.36 -34.03 5.34
C LYS A 627 -0.15 -34.80 4.13
N GLU A 628 -1.45 -35.08 4.07
CA GLU A 628 -2.11 -35.79 2.97
C GLU A 628 -2.03 -35.02 1.63
N VAL A 629 -1.80 -33.69 1.67
CA VAL A 629 -1.65 -32.88 0.45
C VAL A 629 -0.49 -33.39 -0.43
N LYS A 630 0.58 -33.92 0.17
CA LYS A 630 1.75 -34.42 -0.56
C LYS A 630 1.50 -35.77 -1.24
N GLU A 631 0.41 -36.45 -0.89
CA GLU A 631 0.08 -37.79 -1.40
C GLU A 631 -0.78 -37.70 -2.68
N HIS A 632 -1.32 -36.52 -2.99
CA HIS A 632 -2.29 -36.32 -4.05
C HIS A 632 -1.94 -35.11 -4.93
N LYS A 633 -2.33 -35.17 -6.21
CA LYS A 633 -2.19 -34.06 -7.14
C LYS A 633 -3.41 -33.14 -7.02
N LEU A 634 -3.22 -31.95 -6.48
CA LEU A 634 -4.27 -30.93 -6.39
C LEU A 634 -4.13 -29.96 -7.55
N LEU A 635 -5.14 -29.89 -8.41
CA LEU A 635 -5.08 -29.12 -9.66
C LEU A 635 -5.89 -27.82 -9.57
N VAL A 636 -5.40 -26.75 -10.19
CA VAL A 636 -6.11 -25.48 -10.37
C VAL A 636 -6.06 -25.02 -11.83
N PRO A 637 -7.13 -24.38 -12.35
CA PRO A 637 -7.14 -23.81 -13.69
C PRO A 637 -6.28 -22.54 -13.76
N THR A 638 -5.63 -22.34 -14.90
CA THR A 638 -4.94 -21.08 -15.22
C THR A 638 -5.51 -20.46 -16.49
N TYR A 639 -5.43 -19.14 -16.59
CA TYR A 639 -6.09 -18.38 -17.65
C TYR A 639 -5.11 -17.52 -18.44
N LYS A 640 -5.52 -17.17 -19.66
CA LYS A 640 -4.83 -16.20 -20.52
C LYS A 640 -5.87 -15.28 -21.16
N GLU A 641 -5.44 -14.09 -21.54
CA GLU A 641 -6.28 -13.16 -22.30
C GLU A 641 -6.61 -13.72 -23.69
N ALA A 642 -7.84 -13.53 -24.15
CA ALA A 642 -8.28 -13.96 -25.47
C ALA A 642 -7.69 -13.07 -26.58
N ASN A 643 -7.55 -13.63 -27.79
CA ASN A 643 -7.11 -12.89 -28.98
C ASN A 643 -8.24 -12.06 -29.64
N TYR A 644 -9.41 -11.95 -28.99
CA TYR A 644 -10.56 -11.21 -29.48
C TYR A 644 -11.20 -10.39 -28.35
N SER A 645 -11.95 -9.34 -28.71
CA SER A 645 -12.73 -8.55 -27.76
C SER A 645 -14.22 -8.93 -27.79
N LEU A 646 -14.96 -8.53 -26.75
CA LEU A 646 -16.41 -8.75 -26.64
C LEU A 646 -17.19 -8.11 -27.79
N MET A 647 -16.64 -7.06 -28.43
CA MET A 647 -17.16 -6.50 -29.68
C MET A 647 -17.40 -7.56 -30.77
N LYS A 648 -16.51 -8.55 -30.88
CA LYS A 648 -16.56 -9.62 -31.89
C LYS A 648 -17.37 -10.84 -31.44
N LYS A 649 -17.51 -11.06 -30.13
CA LYS A 649 -18.26 -12.19 -29.54
C LYS A 649 -19.23 -11.71 -28.46
N ARG A 650 -20.20 -10.90 -28.90
CA ARG A 650 -21.27 -10.32 -28.06
C ARG A 650 -22.31 -11.36 -27.59
N GLU A 651 -22.21 -12.61 -28.02
CA GLU A 651 -23.05 -13.71 -27.52
C GLU A 651 -22.58 -14.23 -26.16
N LEU A 652 -21.34 -13.93 -25.75
CA LEU A 652 -20.77 -14.40 -24.48
C LEU A 652 -21.37 -13.69 -23.26
N THR A 653 -21.84 -12.45 -23.42
CA THR A 653 -22.47 -11.65 -22.36
C THR A 653 -23.22 -10.46 -22.97
N SER A 654 -24.26 -9.96 -22.29
CA SER A 654 -25.03 -8.77 -22.71
C SER A 654 -24.69 -7.57 -21.81
N PHE A 655 -24.87 -6.35 -22.33
CA PHE A 655 -24.63 -5.12 -21.55
C PHE A 655 -25.86 -4.79 -20.68
N GLU A 656 -25.64 -4.49 -19.40
CA GLU A 656 -26.73 -4.19 -18.46
C GLU A 656 -27.17 -2.72 -18.55
N ILE A 657 -28.46 -2.50 -18.80
CA ILE A 657 -29.06 -1.17 -18.92
C ILE A 657 -30.56 -1.26 -18.59
N ASN A 658 -31.08 -0.28 -17.85
CA ASN A 658 -32.53 -0.22 -17.58
C ASN A 658 -33.30 0.32 -18.80
N GLU A 659 -34.61 0.07 -18.85
CA GLU A 659 -35.47 0.47 -19.99
C GLU A 659 -35.48 1.98 -20.24
N GLN A 660 -35.52 2.80 -19.18
CA GLN A 660 -35.56 4.26 -19.29
C GLN A 660 -34.26 4.82 -19.88
N GLU A 661 -33.11 4.33 -19.42
CA GLU A 661 -31.80 4.74 -19.93
C GLU A 661 -31.55 4.23 -21.34
N LEU A 662 -32.03 3.02 -21.67
CA LEU A 662 -31.99 2.53 -23.03
C LEU A 662 -32.77 3.49 -23.94
N LYS A 663 -33.97 3.92 -23.54
CA LYS A 663 -34.77 4.90 -24.31
C LYS A 663 -34.04 6.23 -24.50
N ILE A 664 -33.43 6.77 -23.44
CA ILE A 664 -32.62 8.00 -23.53
C ILE A 664 -31.43 7.82 -24.48
N LEU A 665 -30.74 6.67 -24.40
CA LEU A 665 -29.63 6.32 -25.28
C LEU A 665 -30.07 6.27 -26.74
N LYS A 666 -31.23 5.68 -27.04
CA LYS A 666 -31.81 5.68 -28.40
C LYS A 666 -32.02 7.10 -28.91
N GLN A 667 -32.71 7.93 -28.13
CA GLN A 667 -32.98 9.32 -28.49
C GLN A 667 -31.71 10.13 -28.71
N TYR A 668 -30.69 9.94 -27.86
CA TYR A 668 -29.42 10.64 -27.99
C TYR A 668 -28.67 10.26 -29.27
N ILE A 669 -28.69 8.98 -29.64
CA ILE A 669 -28.02 8.48 -30.85
C ILE A 669 -28.76 8.85 -32.12
N GLU A 670 -30.10 8.93 -32.09
CA GLU A 670 -30.90 9.47 -33.19
C GLU A 670 -30.70 11.00 -33.36
N PHE A 671 -30.49 11.72 -32.25
CA PHE A 671 -30.23 13.17 -32.27
C PHE A 671 -28.88 13.51 -32.92
N ILE A 672 -27.82 12.73 -32.63
CA ILE A 672 -26.49 12.93 -33.23
C ILE A 672 -26.36 12.10 -34.51
N GLN A 673 -26.75 12.70 -35.63
CA GLN A 673 -26.73 12.02 -36.93
C GLN A 673 -25.32 11.85 -37.53
N ASP A 674 -24.40 12.77 -37.23
CA ASP A 674 -23.03 12.75 -37.78
C ASP A 674 -22.07 11.98 -36.88
N ASP A 675 -21.54 10.86 -37.38
CA ASP A 675 -20.57 10.01 -36.67
C ASP A 675 -19.31 10.75 -36.26
N ARG A 676 -18.92 11.82 -36.98
CA ARG A 676 -17.74 12.63 -36.63
C ARG A 676 -17.91 13.33 -35.29
N VAL A 677 -19.14 13.69 -34.93
CA VAL A 677 -19.44 14.30 -33.62
C VAL A 677 -19.27 13.27 -32.50
N PHE A 678 -19.72 12.02 -32.71
CA PHE A 678 -19.47 10.92 -31.79
C PHE A 678 -17.98 10.63 -31.63
N LEU A 679 -17.23 10.59 -32.74
CA LEU A 679 -15.78 10.37 -32.72
C LEU A 679 -15.05 11.46 -31.93
N MET A 680 -15.39 12.73 -32.17
CA MET A 680 -14.76 13.85 -31.46
C MET A 680 -15.13 13.90 -29.97
N ARG A 681 -16.41 13.66 -29.62
CA ARG A 681 -16.88 13.76 -28.23
C ARG A 681 -16.33 12.65 -27.34
N TYR A 682 -16.22 11.42 -27.86
CA TYR A 682 -15.87 10.24 -27.05
C TYR A 682 -14.48 9.67 -27.33
N ASN A 683 -13.73 10.26 -28.27
CA ASN A 683 -12.42 9.77 -28.71
C ASN A 683 -12.43 8.25 -28.95
N SER A 684 -13.40 7.79 -29.74
CA SER A 684 -13.70 6.38 -30.00
C SER A 684 -13.34 5.98 -31.43
N ASP A 685 -13.50 4.69 -31.75
CA ASP A 685 -13.21 4.12 -33.06
C ASP A 685 -14.49 4.06 -33.92
N PRO A 686 -14.41 4.28 -35.25
CA PRO A 686 -15.57 4.19 -36.14
C PRO A 686 -16.33 2.86 -36.02
N GLU A 687 -15.60 1.76 -35.80
CA GLU A 687 -16.17 0.42 -35.62
C GLU A 687 -17.06 0.34 -34.37
N LYS A 688 -16.67 0.96 -33.26
CA LYS A 688 -17.46 0.97 -32.02
C LYS A 688 -18.76 1.75 -32.16
N ILE A 689 -18.73 2.87 -32.90
CA ILE A 689 -19.93 3.68 -33.16
C ILE A 689 -20.90 2.89 -34.04
N LYS A 690 -20.40 2.27 -35.11
CA LYS A 690 -21.20 1.40 -35.97
C LYS A 690 -21.88 0.30 -35.16
N ILE A 691 -21.12 -0.38 -34.30
CA ILE A 691 -21.62 -1.47 -33.46
C ILE A 691 -22.61 -0.98 -32.41
N LEU A 692 -22.42 0.21 -31.82
CA LEU A 692 -23.38 0.82 -30.91
C LEU A 692 -24.73 1.07 -31.61
N LYS A 693 -24.71 1.68 -32.79
CA LYS A 693 -25.92 1.94 -33.61
C LYS A 693 -26.63 0.65 -34.01
N GLU A 694 -25.88 -0.39 -34.39
CA GLU A 694 -26.45 -1.73 -34.66
C GLU A 694 -27.05 -2.37 -33.40
N SER A 695 -26.40 -2.22 -32.25
CA SER A 695 -26.84 -2.85 -30.98
C SER A 695 -28.19 -2.32 -30.53
N ILE A 696 -28.43 -1.02 -30.68
CA ILE A 696 -29.66 -0.35 -30.22
C ILE A 696 -30.93 -0.86 -30.88
N ASN A 697 -30.80 -1.38 -32.11
CA ASN A 697 -31.89 -1.97 -32.87
C ASN A 697 -32.08 -3.47 -32.56
N ASN A 698 -31.26 -4.06 -31.68
CA ASN A 698 -31.34 -5.47 -31.30
C ASN A 698 -31.47 -5.61 -29.76
N PRO A 699 -32.69 -5.86 -29.24
CA PRO A 699 -32.95 -5.96 -27.80
C PRO A 699 -32.10 -7.00 -27.08
N ASP A 700 -31.75 -8.11 -27.73
CA ASP A 700 -31.01 -9.23 -27.12
C ASP A 700 -29.56 -8.86 -26.72
N ARG A 701 -29.05 -7.73 -27.22
CA ARG A 701 -27.72 -7.20 -26.86
C ARG A 701 -27.68 -6.51 -25.50
N PHE A 702 -28.85 -6.24 -24.92
CA PHE A 702 -29.01 -5.57 -23.65
C PHE A 702 -29.76 -6.47 -22.66
N LYS A 703 -29.38 -6.40 -21.39
CA LYS A 703 -30.05 -7.10 -20.29
C LYS A 703 -30.63 -6.05 -19.34
N ASP A 704 -31.89 -6.23 -18.95
CA ASP A 704 -32.53 -5.33 -18.00
C ASP A 704 -31.81 -5.35 -16.64
N SER A 705 -31.72 -4.19 -16.01
CA SER A 705 -31.01 -4.03 -14.74
C SER A 705 -31.57 -2.86 -13.94
N ASN A 706 -31.39 -2.88 -12.62
CA ASN A 706 -31.72 -1.73 -11.76
C ASN A 706 -30.64 -0.64 -11.78
N LYS A 707 -29.66 -0.71 -12.68
CA LYS A 707 -28.58 0.28 -12.76
C LYS A 707 -29.13 1.57 -13.33
N ASN A 708 -28.75 2.68 -12.70
CA ASN A 708 -28.99 4.02 -13.20
C ASN A 708 -27.64 4.72 -13.33
N PHE A 709 -27.21 4.99 -14.56
CA PHE A 709 -25.98 5.71 -14.83
C PHE A 709 -26.14 7.22 -14.61
N LYS A 710 -27.37 7.78 -14.55
CA LYS A 710 -27.72 9.22 -14.41
C LYS A 710 -27.16 10.14 -15.53
N ASN A 711 -26.07 9.75 -16.19
CA ASN A 711 -25.29 10.53 -17.14
C ASN A 711 -25.06 9.73 -18.44
N ILE A 712 -25.51 10.30 -19.56
CA ILE A 712 -25.45 9.66 -20.88
C ILE A 712 -24.02 9.47 -21.39
N ASP A 713 -23.10 10.38 -21.06
CA ASP A 713 -21.71 10.28 -21.49
C ASP A 713 -21.01 9.11 -20.80
N ILE A 714 -21.30 8.88 -19.52
CA ILE A 714 -20.80 7.72 -18.76
C ILE A 714 -21.35 6.43 -19.35
N LEU A 715 -22.65 6.38 -19.65
CA LEU A 715 -23.27 5.21 -20.27
C LEU A 715 -22.59 4.85 -21.61
N ILE A 716 -22.40 5.82 -22.51
CA ILE A 716 -21.75 5.59 -23.81
C ILE A 716 -20.30 5.15 -23.64
N GLN A 717 -19.53 5.81 -22.77
CA GLN A 717 -18.16 5.41 -22.48
C GLN A 717 -18.09 4.00 -21.90
N ARG A 718 -19.03 3.60 -21.03
CA ARG A 718 -19.11 2.22 -20.54
C ARG A 718 -19.39 1.24 -21.66
N ILE A 719 -20.28 1.55 -22.59
CA ILE A 719 -20.55 0.66 -23.73
C ILE A 719 -19.31 0.52 -24.62
N PHE A 720 -18.58 1.60 -24.89
CA PHE A 720 -17.33 1.54 -25.68
C PHE A 720 -16.21 0.78 -24.96
N ASN A 721 -16.09 0.95 -23.64
CA ASN A 721 -15.17 0.17 -22.83
C ASN A 721 -15.56 -1.30 -22.85
N TYR A 722 -16.86 -1.61 -22.73
CA TYR A 722 -17.41 -2.96 -22.81
C TYR A 722 -17.01 -3.67 -24.12
N PHE A 723 -17.15 -2.98 -25.26
CA PHE A 723 -16.71 -3.52 -26.55
C PHE A 723 -15.21 -3.82 -26.61
N SER A 724 -14.41 -3.04 -25.89
CA SER A 724 -12.95 -3.19 -25.87
C SER A 724 -12.46 -4.31 -24.95
N ILE A 725 -13.31 -4.86 -24.08
CA ILE A 725 -12.93 -5.91 -23.13
C ILE A 725 -12.51 -7.16 -23.88
N LYS A 726 -11.36 -7.71 -23.50
CA LYS A 726 -10.92 -9.04 -23.90
C LYS A 726 -11.23 -10.02 -22.78
N PRO A 727 -12.07 -11.05 -23.01
CA PRO A 727 -12.32 -12.08 -22.01
C PRO A 727 -11.06 -12.90 -21.75
N GLN A 728 -11.05 -13.63 -20.64
CA GLN A 728 -10.04 -14.64 -20.37
C GLN A 728 -10.54 -16.02 -20.80
N GLU A 729 -9.62 -16.84 -21.31
CA GLU A 729 -9.85 -18.23 -21.68
C GLU A 729 -8.94 -19.15 -20.87
N LEU A 730 -9.34 -20.41 -20.72
CA LEU A 730 -8.52 -21.44 -20.09
C LEU A 730 -7.19 -21.60 -20.86
N LYS A 731 -6.07 -21.47 -20.16
CA LYS A 731 -4.72 -21.70 -20.69
C LYS A 731 -4.33 -23.17 -20.53
N ASN A 732 -4.32 -23.67 -19.29
CA ASN A 732 -4.08 -25.07 -18.93
C ASN A 732 -4.51 -25.34 -17.47
N LEU A 733 -4.32 -26.58 -17.02
CA LEU A 733 -4.36 -26.94 -15.60
C LEU A 733 -2.92 -27.04 -15.07
N LYS A 734 -2.71 -26.68 -13.81
CA LYS A 734 -1.44 -26.88 -13.09
C LYS A 734 -1.68 -27.47 -11.71
N GLU A 735 -0.65 -28.07 -11.13
CA GLU A 735 -0.64 -28.45 -9.71
C GLU A 735 -0.51 -27.20 -8.84
N ILE A 736 -1.18 -27.22 -7.68
CA ILE A 736 -1.17 -26.12 -6.72
C ILE A 736 0.21 -25.99 -6.06
N ASP A 737 0.63 -24.75 -5.80
CA ASP A 737 1.87 -24.41 -5.12
C ASP A 737 1.61 -23.36 -4.03
N GLU A 738 1.50 -22.08 -4.40
CA GLU A 738 1.30 -20.95 -3.48
C GLU A 738 0.02 -20.14 -3.77
N GLU A 739 -0.92 -20.70 -4.53
CA GLU A 739 -2.19 -20.02 -4.84
C GLU A 739 -3.12 -19.93 -3.62
N ILE A 740 -3.07 -20.89 -2.70
CA ILE A 740 -3.79 -20.83 -1.41
C ILE A 740 -2.78 -20.53 -0.31
N LYS A 741 -2.78 -19.31 0.20
CA LYS A 741 -1.76 -18.78 1.13
C LYS A 741 -2.33 -18.04 2.34
N HIS A 742 -3.63 -17.80 2.39
CA HIS A 742 -4.24 -17.08 3.52
C HIS A 742 -4.01 -17.75 4.89
N TYR A 743 -3.95 -19.09 4.94
CA TYR A 743 -3.69 -19.83 6.18
C TYR A 743 -2.32 -19.54 6.80
N LYS A 744 -1.35 -19.03 6.01
CA LYS A 744 -0.05 -18.56 6.52
C LYS A 744 -0.12 -17.14 7.10
N ASN A 745 -1.20 -16.41 6.82
CA ASN A 745 -1.34 -14.96 7.00
C ASN A 745 -2.58 -14.60 7.84
N ILE A 746 -2.96 -15.46 8.79
CA ILE A 746 -4.06 -15.15 9.73
C ILE A 746 -3.62 -13.99 10.61
N LYS A 747 -4.40 -12.91 10.63
CA LYS A 747 -4.11 -11.74 11.45
C LYS A 747 -4.91 -11.81 12.74
N VAL A 748 -4.25 -11.62 13.86
CA VAL A 748 -4.85 -11.53 15.19
C VAL A 748 -4.54 -10.16 15.77
N TYR A 749 -5.51 -9.53 16.43
CA TYR A 749 -5.43 -8.20 17.02
C TYR A 749 -5.61 -8.32 18.55
N LEU A 750 -4.76 -9.12 19.19
CA LEU A 750 -4.75 -9.40 20.63
C LEU A 750 -3.33 -9.21 21.17
N GLU A 751 -3.21 -8.60 22.35
CA GLU A 751 -1.91 -8.36 23.01
C GLU A 751 -1.14 -9.66 23.29
N ASP A 752 -1.86 -10.72 23.68
CA ASP A 752 -1.32 -12.06 23.90
C ASP A 752 -2.05 -13.08 23.02
N ILE A 753 -1.28 -13.83 22.23
CA ILE A 753 -1.77 -14.89 21.34
C ILE A 753 -1.35 -16.29 21.79
N ASN A 754 -0.69 -16.44 22.94
CA ASN A 754 -0.19 -17.74 23.41
C ASN A 754 -1.33 -18.75 23.61
N GLU A 755 -2.48 -18.31 24.13
CA GLU A 755 -3.62 -19.20 24.36
C GLU A 755 -4.18 -19.76 23.05
N ILE A 756 -4.40 -18.89 22.05
CA ILE A 756 -4.92 -19.30 20.74
C ILE A 756 -3.90 -20.18 20.01
N GLN A 757 -2.60 -19.87 20.09
CA GLN A 757 -1.52 -20.72 19.54
C GLN A 757 -1.50 -22.11 20.18
N ASN A 758 -1.62 -22.19 21.51
CA ASN A 758 -1.68 -23.46 22.22
C ASN A 758 -2.89 -24.30 21.80
N LYS A 759 -4.06 -23.68 21.58
CA LYS A 759 -5.26 -24.36 21.08
C LYS A 759 -5.07 -24.85 19.63
N ILE A 760 -4.42 -24.06 18.78
CA ILE A 760 -4.07 -24.45 17.41
C ILE A 760 -3.14 -25.68 17.40
N GLU A 761 -2.08 -25.69 18.22
CA GLU A 761 -1.18 -26.84 18.33
C GLU A 761 -1.88 -28.09 18.90
N LYS A 762 -2.79 -27.92 19.87
CA LYS A 762 -3.62 -29.02 20.38
C LYS A 762 -4.48 -29.64 19.28
N ALA A 763 -5.22 -28.84 18.53
CA ALA A 763 -6.06 -29.30 17.42
C ALA A 763 -5.23 -29.99 16.33
N LYS A 764 -4.06 -29.43 15.96
CA LYS A 764 -3.11 -30.06 15.02
C LYS A 764 -2.58 -31.42 15.51
N SER A 765 -2.38 -31.59 16.82
CA SER A 765 -1.86 -32.84 17.40
C SER A 765 -2.88 -34.00 17.41
N TYR A 766 -4.15 -33.71 17.14
CA TYR A 766 -5.26 -34.66 17.21
C TYR A 766 -5.05 -35.96 16.42
N PRO A 767 -4.56 -35.97 15.16
CA PRO A 767 -4.38 -37.21 14.40
C PRO A 767 -3.43 -38.20 15.05
N ASN A 768 -2.38 -37.70 15.73
CA ASN A 768 -1.42 -38.53 16.44
C ASN A 768 -2.05 -39.16 17.69
N LYS A 769 -2.96 -38.46 18.36
CA LYS A 769 -3.73 -38.99 19.50
C LYS A 769 -4.74 -40.03 19.02
N LYS A 770 -5.48 -39.73 17.95
CA LYS A 770 -6.45 -40.64 17.33
C LYS A 770 -5.82 -41.97 16.92
N LYS A 771 -4.67 -41.96 16.23
CA LYS A 771 -3.93 -43.17 15.83
C LYS A 771 -3.49 -44.06 17.02
N LYS A 772 -3.22 -43.46 18.19
CA LYS A 772 -2.89 -44.21 19.41
C LYS A 772 -4.15 -44.88 19.99
N LEU A 773 -5.27 -44.17 20.01
CA LEU A 773 -6.55 -44.63 20.54
C LEU A 773 -7.25 -45.66 19.63
N GLU A 774 -7.14 -45.54 18.29
CA GLU A 774 -7.75 -46.47 17.32
C GLU A 774 -7.25 -47.92 17.49
N LYS A 775 -5.98 -48.11 17.90
CA LYS A 775 -5.43 -49.43 18.22
C LYS A 775 -6.12 -50.08 19.43
N GLU A 776 -6.60 -49.28 20.38
CA GLU A 776 -7.29 -49.73 21.59
C GLU A 776 -8.81 -49.88 21.35
N LEU A 777 -9.39 -48.99 20.52
CA LEU A 777 -10.80 -48.96 20.15
C LEU A 777 -11.27 -50.15 19.32
N SER A 778 -10.38 -50.76 18.53
CA SER A 778 -10.66 -51.94 17.71
C SER A 778 -11.10 -53.19 18.51
N LYS A 779 -11.03 -53.14 19.85
CA LYS A 779 -11.36 -54.23 20.78
C LYS A 779 -12.69 -54.05 21.52
N LEU A 780 -13.45 -52.98 21.24
CA LEU A 780 -14.65 -52.59 21.99
C LEU A 780 -15.95 -52.83 21.20
N SER A 781 -17.09 -52.87 21.90
CA SER A 781 -18.43 -53.03 21.31
C SER A 781 -18.92 -51.76 20.59
N ASP A 782 -19.86 -51.92 19.64
CA ASP A 782 -20.36 -50.85 18.77
C ASP A 782 -21.02 -49.66 19.49
N GLU A 783 -21.54 -49.86 20.70
CA GLU A 783 -22.15 -48.81 21.52
C GLU A 783 -21.07 -47.98 22.24
N VAL A 784 -20.05 -48.63 22.79
CA VAL A 784 -18.90 -47.97 23.42
C VAL A 784 -18.07 -47.23 22.38
N ARG A 785 -17.94 -47.80 21.17
CA ARG A 785 -17.27 -47.16 20.04
C ARG A 785 -17.93 -45.84 19.64
N ARG A 786 -19.27 -45.80 19.53
CA ARG A 786 -20.02 -44.57 19.21
C ARG A 786 -19.88 -43.48 20.29
N ASN A 787 -19.90 -43.85 21.56
CA ASN A 787 -19.66 -42.90 22.66
C ASN A 787 -18.24 -42.33 22.64
N ILE A 788 -17.23 -43.15 22.29
CA ILE A 788 -15.84 -42.70 22.19
C ILE A 788 -15.61 -41.86 20.92
N GLU A 789 -16.26 -42.19 19.80
CA GLU A 789 -16.25 -41.36 18.58
C GLU A 789 -16.83 -39.96 18.85
N GLY A 790 -17.89 -39.85 19.65
CA GLY A 790 -18.43 -38.55 20.10
C GLY A 790 -17.47 -37.76 21.00
N LEU A 791 -16.70 -38.43 21.87
CA LEU A 791 -15.64 -37.80 22.69
C LEU A 791 -14.44 -37.36 21.83
N LEU A 792 -14.08 -38.15 20.82
CA LEU A 792 -13.02 -37.86 19.87
C LEU A 792 -13.34 -36.62 19.01
N ILE A 793 -14.60 -36.37 18.65
CA ILE A 793 -15.00 -35.14 17.95
C ILE A 793 -14.83 -33.91 18.86
N LYS A 794 -15.17 -34.03 20.15
CA LYS A 794 -14.91 -32.98 21.14
C LYS A 794 -13.41 -32.74 21.34
N GLU A 795 -12.57 -33.77 21.32
CA GLU A 795 -11.10 -33.62 21.38
C GLU A 795 -10.48 -33.04 20.08
N ALA A 796 -11.18 -33.15 18.94
CA ALA A 796 -10.76 -32.54 17.68
C ALA A 796 -11.09 -31.03 17.61
N THR A 797 -11.81 -30.52 18.62
CA THR A 797 -12.40 -29.19 18.64
C THR A 797 -11.93 -28.43 19.89
N GLU A 798 -11.28 -27.29 19.69
CA GLU A 798 -10.94 -26.35 20.77
C GLU A 798 -11.79 -25.08 20.60
N THR A 799 -12.25 -24.48 21.69
CA THR A 799 -12.96 -23.21 21.67
C THR A 799 -12.10 -22.11 22.28
N TYR A 800 -12.17 -20.91 21.74
CA TYR A 800 -11.49 -19.73 22.28
C TYR A 800 -12.46 -18.56 22.26
N SER A 801 -12.55 -17.81 23.34
CA SER A 801 -13.43 -16.65 23.43
C SER A 801 -12.65 -15.46 23.94
N PHE A 802 -12.79 -14.33 23.26
CA PHE A 802 -12.29 -13.04 23.71
C PHE A 802 -13.42 -12.03 23.63
N ASP A 803 -13.63 -11.25 24.70
CA ASP A 803 -14.70 -10.23 24.78
C ASP A 803 -16.08 -10.78 24.35
N HIS A 804 -16.47 -11.91 24.95
CA HIS A 804 -17.72 -12.62 24.65
C HIS A 804 -17.91 -13.07 23.19
N LYS A 805 -16.87 -12.99 22.35
CA LYS A 805 -16.86 -13.43 20.94
C LYS A 805 -16.02 -14.70 20.79
N GLY A 806 -16.71 -15.81 20.55
CA GLY A 806 -16.12 -17.14 20.45
C GLY A 806 -15.70 -17.53 19.03
N ILE A 807 -14.57 -18.22 18.92
CA ILE A 807 -14.15 -18.98 17.75
C ILE A 807 -13.99 -20.46 18.12
N THR A 808 -14.18 -21.31 17.13
CA THR A 808 -13.92 -22.74 17.20
C THR A 808 -12.74 -23.09 16.29
N ILE A 809 -11.79 -23.85 16.84
CA ILE A 809 -10.58 -24.33 16.16
C ILE A 809 -10.73 -25.85 16.02
N LYS A 810 -10.94 -26.32 14.79
CA LYS A 810 -11.29 -27.72 14.50
C LYS A 810 -10.24 -28.40 13.64
N TYR A 811 -9.91 -29.64 13.96
CA TYR A 811 -9.20 -30.52 13.02
C TYR A 811 -10.19 -31.15 12.04
N VAL A 812 -9.99 -30.88 10.74
CA VAL A 812 -10.78 -31.48 9.66
C VAL A 812 -9.86 -32.29 8.74
N ALA A 813 -10.10 -33.60 8.64
CA ALA A 813 -9.14 -34.56 8.08
C ALA A 813 -8.80 -34.32 6.60
N HIS A 814 -9.81 -34.09 5.75
CA HIS A 814 -9.64 -33.92 4.30
C HIS A 814 -9.52 -32.45 3.87
N HIS A 815 -9.01 -31.58 4.76
CA HIS A 815 -8.82 -30.17 4.44
C HIS A 815 -7.36 -29.87 4.05
N TYR A 816 -7.14 -28.94 3.11
CA TYR A 816 -5.81 -28.57 2.57
C TYR A 816 -4.82 -28.11 3.64
N TYR A 817 -5.30 -27.35 4.63
CA TYR A 817 -4.53 -26.95 5.81
C TYR A 817 -5.28 -27.26 7.10
N ILE A 818 -4.56 -27.37 8.21
CA ILE A 818 -5.11 -27.70 9.53
C ILE A 818 -4.50 -26.79 10.61
N PRO A 819 -5.25 -26.49 11.68
CA PRO A 819 -6.70 -26.66 11.84
C PRO A 819 -7.53 -25.64 11.02
N LEU A 820 -8.85 -25.84 10.93
CA LEU A 820 -9.80 -24.82 10.46
C LEU A 820 -10.25 -23.95 11.64
N ILE A 821 -10.43 -22.64 11.40
CA ILE A 821 -10.91 -21.69 12.41
C ILE A 821 -12.22 -21.07 11.93
N LEU A 822 -13.26 -21.15 12.76
CA LEU A 822 -14.60 -20.68 12.47
C LEU A 822 -15.14 -19.80 13.60
N SER A 823 -16.03 -18.85 13.30
CA SER A 823 -16.79 -18.13 14.33
C SER A 823 -17.87 -19.02 14.97
N GLU A 824 -18.16 -18.84 16.26
CA GLU A 824 -19.28 -19.53 16.91
C GLU A 824 -20.64 -19.04 16.38
N THR A 825 -21.56 -19.98 16.16
CA THR A 825 -22.88 -19.76 15.52
C THR A 825 -23.86 -18.93 16.36
N ASN A 826 -23.60 -18.77 17.66
CA ASN A 826 -24.50 -18.12 18.63
C ASN A 826 -24.09 -16.67 19.00
N SER A 827 -22.96 -16.17 18.51
CA SER A 827 -22.63 -14.75 18.68
C SER A 827 -23.53 -13.93 17.76
N THR A 828 -24.51 -13.22 18.33
CA THR A 828 -25.29 -12.18 17.65
C THR A 828 -24.38 -11.32 16.78
N GLU A 829 -24.80 -11.04 15.54
CA GLU A 829 -24.32 -10.16 14.43
C GLU A 829 -23.02 -9.32 14.50
N GLU A 830 -22.34 -9.23 15.63
CA GLU A 830 -21.08 -8.56 15.85
C GLU A 830 -19.91 -9.37 15.29
N LYS A 831 -19.42 -8.92 14.13
CA LYS A 831 -18.22 -9.42 13.46
C LYS A 831 -17.07 -9.58 14.47
N ILE A 832 -16.55 -10.81 14.58
CA ILE A 832 -15.29 -11.10 15.26
C ILE A 832 -14.20 -10.23 14.61
N SER A 833 -13.73 -9.22 15.34
CA SER A 833 -12.79 -8.22 14.84
C SER A 833 -11.35 -8.47 15.30
N TYR A 834 -11.16 -9.32 16.32
CA TYR A 834 -9.84 -9.65 16.87
C TYR A 834 -9.07 -10.69 16.04
N ILE A 835 -9.68 -11.35 15.06
CA ILE A 835 -9.01 -12.31 14.17
C ILE A 835 -9.59 -12.25 12.75
N ARG A 836 -8.73 -12.37 11.74
CA ARG A 836 -9.08 -12.25 10.30
C ARG A 836 -8.51 -13.38 9.47
N HIS A 837 -9.02 -13.51 8.24
CA HIS A 837 -8.74 -14.61 7.31
C HIS A 837 -9.16 -15.98 7.88
N ILE A 838 -10.30 -15.98 8.58
CA ILE A 838 -10.98 -17.16 9.15
C ILE A 838 -12.41 -17.26 8.59
N ILE A 839 -13.07 -18.39 8.82
CA ILE A 839 -14.46 -18.60 8.37
C ILE A 839 -15.42 -17.91 9.34
N LYS A 840 -15.87 -16.71 8.97
CA LYS A 840 -16.79 -15.88 9.78
C LYS A 840 -18.18 -15.68 9.17
N THR A 841 -18.33 -15.96 7.87
CA THR A 841 -19.60 -15.77 7.18
C THR A 841 -20.57 -16.87 7.61
N PRO A 842 -21.79 -16.55 8.09
CA PRO A 842 -22.72 -17.56 8.58
C PRO A 842 -23.05 -18.68 7.59
N SER A 843 -23.11 -18.40 6.28
CA SER A 843 -23.33 -19.42 5.26
C SER A 843 -22.14 -20.37 5.11
N GLU A 844 -20.91 -19.87 5.21
CA GLU A 844 -19.69 -20.66 5.14
C GLU A 844 -19.49 -21.51 6.40
N VAL A 845 -19.75 -20.95 7.59
CA VAL A 845 -19.70 -21.69 8.87
C VAL A 845 -20.65 -22.88 8.82
N ARG A 846 -21.92 -22.62 8.44
CA ARG A 846 -22.93 -23.67 8.29
C ARG A 846 -22.55 -24.71 7.25
N PHE A 847 -21.96 -24.30 6.13
CA PHE A 847 -21.52 -25.24 5.10
C PHE A 847 -20.47 -26.23 5.63
N VAL A 848 -19.53 -25.77 6.46
CA VAL A 848 -18.54 -26.66 7.10
C VAL A 848 -19.22 -27.58 8.11
N GLU A 849 -20.16 -27.07 8.92
CA GLU A 849 -20.93 -27.90 9.87
C GLU A 849 -21.75 -28.97 9.14
N ASP A 850 -22.50 -28.60 8.09
CA ASP A 850 -23.28 -29.52 7.26
C ASP A 850 -22.39 -30.57 6.58
N LEU A 851 -21.15 -30.22 6.20
CA LEU A 851 -20.16 -31.15 5.65
C LEU A 851 -19.68 -32.15 6.69
N GLU A 852 -19.34 -31.70 7.90
CA GLU A 852 -18.95 -32.57 9.01
C GLU A 852 -20.06 -33.57 9.36
N ASP A 853 -21.30 -33.08 9.51
CA ASP A 853 -22.47 -33.91 9.80
C ASP A 853 -22.69 -34.96 8.71
N TYR A 854 -22.57 -34.55 7.43
CA TYR A 854 -22.71 -35.48 6.32
C TYR A 854 -21.63 -36.56 6.31
N LEU A 855 -20.38 -36.26 6.69
CA LEU A 855 -19.29 -37.25 6.77
C LEU A 855 -19.50 -38.29 7.88
N ILE A 856 -20.19 -37.92 8.95
CA ILE A 856 -20.54 -38.83 10.05
C ILE A 856 -21.64 -39.81 9.62
N THR A 857 -22.50 -39.43 8.66
CA THR A 857 -23.53 -40.36 8.16
C THR A 857 -22.89 -41.58 7.51
N GLY A 858 -23.41 -42.77 7.83
CA GLY A 858 -22.89 -44.05 7.32
C GLY A 858 -22.97 -44.17 5.79
N ASP A 859 -23.92 -43.48 5.16
CA ASP A 859 -24.25 -43.51 3.72
C ASP A 859 -23.74 -42.25 2.97
N ASN A 860 -22.54 -41.76 3.31
CA ASN A 860 -21.97 -40.61 2.61
C ASN A 860 -21.28 -41.00 1.29
N LYS A 861 -21.59 -40.24 0.23
CA LYS A 861 -21.10 -40.49 -1.14
C LYS A 861 -19.62 -40.17 -1.37
N PHE A 862 -18.94 -39.54 -0.42
CA PHE A 862 -17.49 -39.33 -0.53
C PHE A 862 -16.72 -40.65 -0.56
N LYS A 863 -17.27 -41.73 0.04
CA LYS A 863 -16.73 -43.10 -0.03
C LYS A 863 -16.72 -43.71 -1.43
N GLU A 864 -17.44 -43.13 -2.39
CA GLU A 864 -17.44 -43.60 -3.79
C GLU A 864 -16.23 -43.09 -4.59
N PHE A 865 -15.42 -42.19 -4.03
CA PHE A 865 -14.20 -41.64 -4.64
C PHE A 865 -12.96 -42.33 -4.07
N ASP A 866 -11.92 -42.47 -4.89
CA ASP A 866 -10.64 -43.07 -4.47
C ASP A 866 -9.96 -42.21 -3.41
N TRP A 867 -10.05 -40.89 -3.57
CA TRP A 867 -9.67 -39.89 -2.58
C TRP A 867 -10.37 -38.57 -2.88
N TRP A 868 -10.43 -37.71 -1.87
CA TRP A 868 -10.93 -36.35 -2.00
C TRP A 868 -10.30 -35.42 -0.99
N MET A 869 -10.27 -34.13 -1.31
CA MET A 869 -9.78 -33.07 -0.44
C MET A 869 -10.53 -31.78 -0.73
N PHE A 870 -10.59 -30.85 0.22
CA PHE A 870 -11.16 -29.53 0.00
C PHE A 870 -10.35 -28.42 0.70
N SER A 871 -10.56 -27.18 0.29
CA SER A 871 -9.99 -26.01 0.93
C SER A 871 -11.00 -24.87 0.97
N LYS A 872 -10.98 -24.08 2.05
CA LYS A 872 -11.44 -22.68 2.03
C LYS A 872 -10.54 -21.88 1.09
N LEU A 873 -11.13 -20.91 0.40
CA LEU A 873 -10.44 -19.87 -0.37
C LEU A 873 -10.71 -18.50 0.26
N ASP A 874 -9.67 -17.70 0.40
CA ASP A 874 -9.76 -16.30 0.83
C ASP A 874 -9.64 -15.38 -0.39
N GLU A 875 -10.67 -14.59 -0.64
CA GLU A 875 -10.75 -13.73 -1.83
C GLU A 875 -9.71 -12.59 -1.84
N SER A 876 -9.12 -12.24 -0.70
CA SER A 876 -8.15 -11.14 -0.58
C SER A 876 -6.70 -11.59 -0.73
N LEU A 877 -6.41 -12.84 -0.37
CA LEU A 877 -5.04 -13.36 -0.33
C LEU A 877 -4.80 -14.50 -1.33
N ASP A 878 -5.79 -15.30 -1.67
CA ASP A 878 -5.59 -16.45 -2.55
C ASP A 878 -5.75 -16.09 -4.04
N GLU A 879 -5.03 -16.82 -4.88
CA GLU A 879 -4.95 -16.61 -6.33
C GLU A 879 -5.73 -17.65 -7.14
N VAL A 880 -6.72 -18.30 -6.51
CA VAL A 880 -7.64 -19.25 -7.15
C VAL A 880 -8.96 -18.56 -7.49
N TYR A 881 -9.29 -18.48 -8.78
CA TYR A 881 -10.49 -17.78 -9.25
C TYR A 881 -11.06 -18.35 -10.57
N ILE A 882 -12.25 -17.89 -10.93
CA ILE A 882 -12.89 -18.04 -12.24
C ILE A 882 -13.08 -16.64 -12.82
N PRO A 883 -12.52 -16.32 -14.00
CA PRO A 883 -12.71 -15.01 -14.58
C PRO A 883 -14.12 -14.85 -15.13
N TYR A 884 -14.70 -13.67 -14.94
CA TYR A 884 -16.02 -13.33 -15.46
C TYR A 884 -16.06 -11.86 -15.86
N TYR A 885 -16.97 -11.51 -16.76
CA TYR A 885 -17.26 -10.10 -17.02
C TYR A 885 -18.05 -9.54 -15.83
N ASN A 886 -17.48 -8.57 -15.12
CA ASN A 886 -18.16 -7.86 -14.05
C ASN A 886 -18.85 -6.61 -14.62
N PRO A 887 -20.20 -6.57 -14.71
CA PRO A 887 -20.90 -5.44 -15.28
C PRO A 887 -20.82 -4.18 -14.40
N ASN A 888 -20.50 -4.30 -13.11
CA ASN A 888 -20.33 -3.15 -12.21
C ASN A 888 -19.00 -2.44 -12.46
N GLU A 889 -17.90 -3.17 -12.67
CA GLU A 889 -16.58 -2.60 -12.95
C GLU A 889 -16.35 -2.36 -14.45
N ASN A 890 -17.14 -3.02 -15.30
CA ASN A 890 -16.98 -3.02 -16.75
C ASN A 890 -15.59 -3.49 -17.20
N LYS A 891 -15.13 -4.61 -16.61
CA LYS A 891 -13.88 -5.30 -16.94
C LYS A 891 -14.02 -6.79 -16.61
N ILE A 892 -12.99 -7.58 -16.95
CA ILE A 892 -12.88 -8.95 -16.43
C ILE A 892 -12.41 -8.89 -14.98
N SER A 893 -13.20 -9.48 -14.10
CA SER A 893 -12.88 -9.60 -12.68
C SER A 893 -12.75 -11.08 -12.31
N ASN A 894 -12.13 -11.32 -11.17
CA ASN A 894 -11.88 -12.65 -10.65
C ASN A 894 -13.00 -13.00 -9.66
N PHE A 895 -13.79 -14.03 -9.96
CA PHE A 895 -14.69 -14.62 -8.98
C PHE A 895 -13.91 -15.66 -8.19
N ASN A 896 -13.77 -15.45 -6.88
CA ASN A 896 -13.18 -16.42 -5.96
C ASN A 896 -14.32 -17.13 -5.21
N PRO A 897 -14.67 -18.38 -5.57
CA PRO A 897 -15.64 -19.18 -4.83
C PRO A 897 -15.14 -19.42 -3.40
N ASP A 898 -16.05 -19.60 -2.44
CA ASP A 898 -15.66 -19.77 -1.04
C ASP A 898 -14.85 -21.05 -0.79
N PHE A 899 -15.13 -22.14 -1.51
CA PHE A 899 -14.46 -23.43 -1.35
C PHE A 899 -14.07 -24.06 -2.69
N ILE A 900 -13.03 -24.89 -2.65
CA ILE A 900 -12.60 -25.76 -3.74
C ILE A 900 -12.51 -27.20 -3.25
N PHE A 901 -12.97 -28.15 -4.05
CA PHE A 901 -12.87 -29.59 -3.82
C PHE A 901 -12.10 -30.26 -4.95
N TRP A 902 -11.29 -31.24 -4.61
CA TRP A 902 -10.62 -32.16 -5.52
C TRP A 902 -11.13 -33.57 -5.25
N LEU A 903 -11.63 -34.23 -6.29
CA LEU A 903 -12.27 -35.55 -6.19
C LEU A 903 -11.72 -36.45 -7.29
N GLN A 904 -11.28 -37.67 -6.97
CA GLN A 904 -10.82 -38.64 -7.96
C GLN A 904 -11.63 -39.94 -7.91
N LYS A 905 -12.02 -40.47 -9.07
CA LYS A 905 -12.66 -41.78 -9.23
C LYS A 905 -12.12 -42.46 -10.50
N GLY A 906 -11.20 -43.41 -10.33
CA GLY A 906 -10.43 -44.01 -11.41
C GLY A 906 -9.63 -42.96 -12.18
N ASN A 907 -9.88 -42.86 -13.49
CA ASN A 907 -9.26 -41.87 -14.37
C ASN A 907 -10.06 -40.54 -14.45
N LYS A 908 -11.20 -40.42 -13.77
CA LYS A 908 -11.97 -39.17 -13.69
C LYS A 908 -11.50 -38.36 -12.50
N TYR A 909 -11.25 -37.07 -12.76
CA TYR A 909 -10.82 -36.11 -11.74
C TYR A 909 -11.76 -34.91 -11.80
N PHE A 910 -12.19 -34.40 -10.65
CA PHE A 910 -13.06 -33.23 -10.60
C PHE A 910 -12.44 -32.14 -9.74
N ILE A 911 -12.41 -30.93 -10.31
CA ILE A 911 -12.19 -29.68 -9.58
C ILE A 911 -13.57 -29.06 -9.38
N VAL A 912 -14.04 -28.97 -8.15
CA VAL A 912 -15.38 -28.47 -7.85
C VAL A 912 -15.30 -27.23 -6.99
N PHE A 913 -15.70 -26.10 -7.55
CA PHE A 913 -15.87 -24.85 -6.84
C PHE A 913 -17.25 -24.81 -6.17
N VAL A 914 -17.29 -24.43 -4.89
CA VAL A 914 -18.51 -24.36 -4.09
C VAL A 914 -18.61 -23.00 -3.42
N ASP A 915 -19.75 -22.33 -3.58
CA ASP A 915 -20.00 -20.98 -3.06
C ASP A 915 -21.30 -20.95 -2.23
N PRO A 916 -21.24 -21.05 -0.89
CA PRO A 916 -22.41 -21.01 -0.02
C PRO A 916 -22.95 -19.58 0.11
N LYS A 917 -24.06 -19.29 -0.58
CA LYS A 917 -24.64 -17.93 -0.64
C LYS A 917 -26.13 -17.90 -0.28
N GLY A 918 -26.57 -16.76 0.25
CA GLY A 918 -27.99 -16.38 0.28
C GLY A 918 -28.45 -15.94 -1.11
N THR A 919 -29.73 -16.17 -1.43
CA THR A 919 -30.32 -15.89 -2.76
C THR A 919 -30.51 -14.40 -3.08
N GLU A 920 -30.16 -13.51 -2.14
CA GLU A 920 -30.38 -12.06 -2.24
C GLU A 920 -29.23 -11.30 -2.93
N HIS A 921 -28.08 -11.93 -3.19
CA HIS A 921 -26.94 -11.27 -3.83
C HIS A 921 -27.08 -11.23 -5.36
N SER A 922 -27.15 -10.03 -5.95
CA SER A 922 -27.46 -9.77 -7.36
C SER A 922 -26.38 -10.14 -8.41
N GLY A 923 -25.25 -10.75 -8.02
CA GLY A 923 -24.09 -10.98 -8.91
C GLY A 923 -23.78 -12.43 -9.26
N TRP A 924 -24.53 -13.43 -8.78
CA TRP A 924 -24.22 -14.85 -9.01
C TRP A 924 -24.39 -15.26 -10.48
N ALA A 925 -25.33 -14.65 -11.20
CA ALA A 925 -25.64 -15.01 -12.58
C ALA A 925 -24.47 -14.69 -13.52
N ASP A 926 -23.83 -13.53 -13.36
CA ASP A 926 -22.69 -13.13 -14.20
C ASP A 926 -21.46 -14.00 -13.93
N LYS A 927 -21.24 -14.37 -12.66
CA LYS A 927 -20.20 -15.32 -12.23
C LYS A 927 -20.42 -16.70 -12.85
N LEU A 928 -21.65 -17.20 -12.77
CA LEU A 928 -22.03 -18.47 -13.40
C LEU A 928 -21.85 -18.42 -14.92
N ASN A 929 -22.18 -17.30 -15.56
CA ASN A 929 -21.99 -17.12 -16.99
C ASN A 929 -20.50 -17.18 -17.37
N GLY A 930 -19.62 -16.54 -16.59
CA GLY A 930 -18.16 -16.65 -16.73
C GLY A 930 -17.69 -18.10 -16.68
N TYR A 931 -18.16 -18.87 -15.70
CA TYR A 931 -17.89 -20.31 -15.61
C TYR A 931 -18.38 -21.08 -16.85
N LYS A 932 -19.62 -20.86 -17.30
CA LYS A 932 -20.21 -21.54 -18.46
C LYS A 932 -19.39 -21.30 -19.73
N ASN A 933 -19.03 -20.04 -20.00
CA ASN A 933 -18.26 -19.63 -21.16
C ASN A 933 -16.89 -20.31 -21.24
N ILE A 934 -16.28 -20.59 -20.09
CA ILE A 934 -14.95 -21.22 -20.02
C ILE A 934 -15.07 -22.73 -20.03
N PHE A 935 -15.94 -23.33 -19.23
CA PHE A 935 -15.89 -24.77 -18.94
C PHE A 935 -17.01 -25.59 -19.59
N GLU A 936 -18.15 -25.00 -19.98
CA GLU A 936 -19.27 -25.78 -20.52
C GLU A 936 -19.37 -25.75 -22.05
N GLU A 937 -19.04 -24.62 -22.67
CA GLU A 937 -19.15 -24.48 -24.13
C GLU A 937 -18.00 -25.16 -24.88
N LYS A 938 -16.77 -25.05 -24.37
CA LYS A 938 -15.55 -25.51 -25.07
C LYS A 938 -14.83 -26.69 -24.40
N PHE A 939 -14.94 -26.85 -23.08
CA PHE A 939 -14.05 -27.74 -22.30
C PHE A 939 -14.81 -28.64 -21.33
N LYS A 940 -15.62 -29.58 -21.84
CA LYS A 940 -16.37 -30.51 -20.98
C LYS A 940 -15.49 -31.48 -20.20
N GLU A 941 -14.37 -31.91 -20.78
CA GLU A 941 -13.34 -32.75 -20.12
C GLU A 941 -11.95 -32.30 -20.61
N ILE A 942 -11.04 -32.01 -19.67
CA ILE A 942 -9.66 -31.59 -19.96
C ILE A 942 -8.73 -32.76 -19.66
N ASN A 943 -7.92 -33.18 -20.63
CA ASN A 943 -6.93 -34.23 -20.40
C ASN A 943 -5.70 -33.66 -19.68
N TYR A 944 -5.35 -34.24 -18.54
CA TYR A 944 -4.14 -33.89 -17.78
C TYR A 944 -3.46 -35.16 -17.26
N ASN A 945 -2.27 -35.49 -17.80
CA ASN A 945 -1.46 -36.64 -17.36
C ASN A 945 -2.24 -37.96 -17.23
N GLY A 946 -3.17 -38.23 -18.16
CA GLY A 946 -4.01 -39.44 -18.16
C GLY A 946 -5.34 -39.32 -17.41
N PHE A 947 -5.56 -38.23 -16.66
CA PHE A 947 -6.84 -37.91 -16.04
C PHE A 947 -7.76 -37.16 -17.01
N LYS A 948 -9.05 -37.49 -16.94
CA LYS A 948 -10.14 -36.71 -17.52
C LYS A 948 -10.66 -35.75 -16.46
N VAL A 949 -10.21 -34.50 -16.53
CA VAL A 949 -10.51 -33.47 -15.53
C VAL A 949 -11.78 -32.71 -15.90
N GLY A 950 -12.80 -32.75 -15.05
CA GLY A 950 -13.99 -31.90 -15.14
C GLY A 950 -13.93 -30.76 -14.11
N VAL A 951 -14.18 -29.53 -14.54
CA VAL A 951 -14.31 -28.38 -13.62
C VAL A 951 -15.79 -28.08 -13.43
N LYS A 952 -16.27 -28.02 -12.19
CA LYS A 952 -17.68 -27.74 -11.85
C LYS A 952 -17.79 -26.55 -10.89
N LEU A 953 -18.91 -25.81 -10.97
CA LEU A 953 -19.25 -24.72 -10.05
C LEU A 953 -20.64 -24.97 -9.48
N PHE A 954 -20.77 -24.92 -8.16
CA PHE A 954 -22.04 -25.10 -7.46
C PHE A 954 -22.28 -24.03 -6.39
N PHE A 955 -23.54 -23.63 -6.26
CA PHE A 955 -24.04 -22.74 -5.22
C PHE A 955 -24.86 -23.55 -4.23
N ILE A 956 -24.60 -23.34 -2.93
CA ILE A 956 -25.34 -24.03 -1.86
C ILE A 956 -26.16 -23.03 -1.07
N SER A 957 -27.46 -23.30 -0.95
CA SER A 957 -28.41 -22.43 -0.26
C SER A 957 -29.63 -23.21 0.22
N ARG A 958 -30.15 -22.88 1.41
CA ARG A 958 -31.42 -23.44 1.91
C ARG A 958 -32.61 -23.05 1.03
N ASP A 959 -32.48 -21.91 0.35
CA ASP A 959 -33.46 -21.35 -0.58
C ASP A 959 -33.21 -21.76 -2.04
N ALA A 960 -32.40 -22.81 -2.29
CA ALA A 960 -32.14 -23.31 -3.65
C ALA A 960 -33.43 -23.65 -4.43
N SER A 961 -34.51 -23.99 -3.73
CA SER A 961 -35.85 -24.19 -4.32
C SER A 961 -36.43 -22.89 -4.89
N ILE A 962 -36.20 -21.73 -4.24
CA ILE A 962 -36.65 -20.42 -4.72
C ILE A 962 -35.92 -20.07 -6.01
N VAL A 963 -34.62 -20.32 -6.09
CA VAL A 963 -33.86 -20.11 -7.35
C VAL A 963 -34.37 -21.05 -8.44
N SER A 964 -34.62 -22.32 -8.11
CA SER A 964 -35.15 -23.28 -9.08
C SER A 964 -36.54 -22.91 -9.59
N GLN A 965 -37.35 -22.21 -8.80
CA GLN A 965 -38.66 -21.68 -9.21
C GLN A 965 -38.56 -20.39 -10.02
N ARG A 966 -37.69 -19.45 -9.62
CA ARG A 966 -37.53 -18.14 -10.28
C ARG A 966 -36.67 -18.21 -11.55
N PHE A 967 -35.71 -19.14 -11.59
CA PHE A 967 -34.71 -19.30 -12.64
C PHE A 967 -34.47 -20.80 -12.97
N PRO A 968 -35.46 -21.49 -13.57
CA PRO A 968 -35.41 -22.93 -13.81
C PRO A 968 -34.17 -23.41 -14.58
N GLU A 969 -33.69 -22.61 -15.53
CA GLU A 969 -32.50 -22.84 -16.35
C GLU A 969 -31.18 -22.90 -15.54
N HIS A 970 -31.20 -22.36 -14.32
CA HIS A 970 -30.04 -22.33 -13.42
C HIS A 970 -30.13 -23.39 -12.32
N SER A 971 -31.26 -24.10 -12.17
CA SER A 971 -31.50 -25.07 -11.09
C SER A 971 -30.39 -26.13 -10.91
N ARG A 972 -29.75 -26.59 -12.01
CA ARG A 972 -28.68 -27.61 -11.96
C ARG A 972 -27.40 -27.19 -11.22
N TYR A 973 -27.24 -25.91 -10.91
CA TYR A 973 -26.09 -25.38 -10.17
C TYR A 973 -26.38 -25.13 -8.70
N TRP A 974 -27.65 -25.21 -8.29
CA TRP A 974 -28.11 -24.82 -6.96
C TRP A 974 -28.54 -26.05 -6.18
N PHE A 975 -27.94 -26.26 -5.02
CA PHE A 975 -28.20 -27.41 -4.17
C PHE A 975 -28.59 -27.00 -2.75
N SER A 976 -29.53 -27.76 -2.18
CA SER A 976 -29.95 -27.61 -0.79
C SER A 976 -29.00 -28.28 0.20
N ASP A 977 -28.23 -29.26 -0.26
CA ASP A 977 -27.37 -30.12 0.56
C ASP A 977 -26.23 -30.75 -0.25
N ILE A 978 -25.17 -31.16 0.46
CA ILE A 978 -23.94 -31.72 -0.11
C ILE A 978 -24.20 -33.08 -0.78
N GLY A 979 -25.13 -33.88 -0.26
CA GLY A 979 -25.46 -35.18 -0.82
C GLY A 979 -26.02 -35.08 -2.25
N LYS A 980 -26.92 -34.14 -2.51
CA LYS A 980 -27.43 -33.85 -3.86
C LYS A 980 -26.36 -33.27 -4.77
N MET A 981 -25.48 -32.41 -4.26
CA MET A 981 -24.34 -31.89 -5.01
C MET A 981 -23.42 -33.02 -5.50
N LEU A 982 -23.05 -33.96 -4.62
CA LEU A 982 -22.22 -35.12 -4.99
C LEU A 982 -22.91 -36.05 -5.99
N LYS A 983 -24.24 -36.22 -5.89
CA LYS A 983 -25.03 -36.97 -6.91
C LYS A 983 -24.96 -36.33 -8.29
N ALA A 984 -24.80 -35.01 -8.40
CA ALA A 984 -24.62 -34.33 -9.67
C ALA A 984 -23.16 -34.38 -10.19
N ILE A 985 -22.21 -34.81 -9.34
CA ILE A 985 -20.81 -34.98 -9.70
C ILE A 985 -20.57 -36.35 -10.34
N ILE A 986 -21.01 -37.40 -9.65
CA ILE A 986 -20.93 -38.83 -10.01
C ILE A 986 -21.79 -39.11 -11.23
#